data_AF-A0A5M3MGB6-F1
#
_entry.id   AF-A0A5M3MGB6-F1
#
_cell.length_a   1.000
_cell.length_b   1.000
_cell.length_c   1.000
_cell.angle_alpha   90.00
_cell.angle_beta   90.00
_cell.angle_gamma   90.00
#
_symmetry.space_group_name_H-M   'P 1'
#
loop_
_entity.id
_entity.type
_entity.pdbx_description
1 polymer ?
#
loop_
_entity_poly.entity_id
_entity_poly.type
_entity_poly.pdbx_seq_one_letter_code
_entity_poly.pdbx_strand_id
1 'polypeptide(L)'
;MSAAVAPPNFASTSEPLGAAVPPFTSHAISVSLPTWRDNIGYEEGEKRVADAMVTGYPRFFIHRSVQKLAAICEQKFGQGGEKCLLCPSRRVAEHCRAFILDRLAKEGKKGHVRLVQYFIASSPPPSPTILKHQRAGSSSAGTSTSNGDADTAHRSAEIHIALFQPDVFPYAKQFWQHCGMIVSSRLAEHCLTLLDASSEPASQAAPASPTTPAFSNSRVAFKAPNRHYSVKSTPKLSASSSSSPVFPTTAAQPAPSPSVPQTTPPDAESLSRDQTMYLEERYGRNLPLSSAPHAKRALRRRIAGVLLHDDSPSPAPSDADDAIGQAGAEEPLAPLGPSSRGVPGVTEHDVFLFPTGMSAIWSAHQLALGAAPAGVRESAKSVCFGFPYTDTLKILEKWGPGCYFLGHGLDEDVDELERILASPSSSPNESENDGERPILALFTEFPSNPLLRSAPLPRLRALADKHNFILVVDDTIGNFLNVAVLPHADIVVSSLSKIFSGDANAMGGALVLNPAGAHYPALKRTMGAQYEDVYWAEDALFMERNSRDFARRVRRVDENTLAVCEFLHARSAALASSSSPTSSLPNENTKPPIINQVFYPKYITPHNYATCRVLSPTTGVPEGGYGGLFSLTFTSLLASRAFFDALPCMKGPSLGTNFTLACPYTILAHYAELPWAAGWGVEEGLVRVSIGLEERDVLLSWFAGALEAAERATQGEGEAGI
;
A
#
# COMPACT_ATOMS: atom_id res chain seq x y z
N MET A 1 31.45 -5.85 -17.87
CA MET A 1 31.08 -6.62 -16.65
C MET A 1 30.43 -5.64 -15.70
N SER A 2 29.09 -5.57 -15.77
CA SER A 2 28.28 -4.62 -14.99
C SER A 2 28.01 -5.25 -13.63
N ALA A 3 28.35 -4.54 -12.56
CA ALA A 3 28.02 -4.95 -11.21
C ALA A 3 26.52 -4.74 -11.00
N ALA A 4 25.74 -5.82 -11.16
CA ALA A 4 24.38 -5.85 -10.63
C ALA A 4 24.47 -5.50 -9.14
N VAL A 5 23.80 -4.41 -8.75
CA VAL A 5 23.58 -4.10 -7.34
C VAL A 5 22.90 -5.31 -6.73
N ALA A 6 23.66 -6.07 -5.95
CA ALA A 6 23.12 -7.21 -5.22
C ALA A 6 21.98 -6.71 -4.33
N PRO A 7 20.83 -7.40 -4.27
CA PRO A 7 19.79 -7.05 -3.32
C PRO A 7 20.40 -7.01 -1.91
N PRO A 8 19.94 -6.10 -1.03
CA PRO A 8 20.40 -6.11 0.34
C PRO A 8 20.26 -7.54 0.86
N ASN A 9 21.38 -8.08 1.31
CA ASN A 9 21.47 -9.41 1.87
C ASN A 9 20.62 -9.33 3.15
N PHE A 10 19.33 -9.65 3.06
CA PHE A 10 18.42 -9.73 4.19
C PHE A 10 18.88 -10.92 5.03
N ALA A 11 19.88 -10.67 5.87
CA ALA A 11 20.37 -11.62 6.85
C ALA A 11 19.22 -12.02 7.75
N SER A 12 19.15 -13.32 8.05
CA SER A 12 18.03 -14.09 8.62
C SER A 12 17.62 -13.75 10.05
N THR A 13 17.53 -12.47 10.43
CA THR A 13 17.04 -12.05 11.74
C THR A 13 15.62 -11.54 11.60
N SER A 14 14.66 -12.25 12.21
CA SER A 14 13.28 -11.76 12.34
C SER A 14 13.31 -10.33 12.89
N GLU A 15 12.77 -9.37 12.14
CA GLU A 15 12.71 -7.98 12.58
C GLU A 15 12.06 -7.88 13.97
N PRO A 16 12.55 -7.01 14.87
CA PRO A 16 11.98 -6.88 16.20
C PRO A 16 10.48 -6.61 16.15
N LEU A 17 9.73 -7.20 17.08
CA LEU A 17 8.30 -6.94 17.24
C LEU A 17 7.99 -5.44 17.22
N GLY A 18 7.03 -5.03 16.40
CA GLY A 18 6.59 -3.64 16.31
C GLY A 18 7.48 -2.72 15.47
N ALA A 19 8.59 -3.22 14.92
CA ALA A 19 9.44 -2.48 13.99
C ALA A 19 8.79 -2.34 12.60
N ALA A 20 9.21 -1.31 11.86
CA ALA A 20 8.78 -1.07 10.48
C ALA A 20 9.22 -2.21 9.55
N VAL A 21 8.35 -2.57 8.61
CA VAL A 21 8.64 -3.54 7.55
C VAL A 21 8.38 -2.88 6.17
N PRO A 22 9.42 -2.65 5.34
CA PRO A 22 10.83 -2.94 5.60
C PRO A 22 11.45 -2.02 6.67
N PRO A 23 12.62 -2.39 7.23
CA PRO A 23 13.27 -1.65 8.30
C PRO A 23 13.67 -0.25 7.86
N PHE A 24 13.83 0.66 8.83
CA PHE A 24 14.28 2.04 8.61
C PHE A 24 13.45 2.84 7.59
N THR A 25 12.19 2.48 7.40
CA THR A 25 11.28 3.14 6.45
C THR A 25 10.27 4.00 7.20
N SER A 26 10.42 5.33 7.11
CA SER A 26 9.63 6.32 7.86
C SER A 26 8.12 6.20 7.63
N HIS A 27 7.71 5.81 6.42
CA HIS A 27 6.31 5.64 6.03
C HIS A 27 5.99 4.18 5.70
N ALA A 28 6.62 3.24 6.41
CA ALA A 28 6.36 1.83 6.22
C ALA A 28 4.86 1.54 6.36
N ILE A 29 4.31 0.81 5.40
CA ILE A 29 2.92 0.38 5.41
C ILE A 29 2.77 -1.03 5.98
N SER A 30 3.76 -1.53 6.70
CA SER A 30 3.73 -2.81 7.40
C SER A 30 4.57 -2.77 8.67
N VAL A 31 4.37 -3.78 9.52
CA VAL A 31 4.96 -3.88 10.85
C VAL A 31 5.31 -5.34 11.14
N SER A 32 6.41 -5.54 11.87
CA SER A 32 6.87 -6.86 12.25
C SER A 32 6.00 -7.47 13.35
N LEU A 33 5.40 -8.61 13.07
CA LEU A 33 4.71 -9.50 14.03
C LEU A 33 5.32 -10.91 13.90
N PRO A 34 6.51 -11.13 14.50
CA PRO A 34 7.41 -12.22 14.10
C PRO A 34 7.01 -13.62 14.56
N THR A 35 6.13 -13.74 15.54
CA THR A 35 5.65 -15.05 16.02
C THR A 35 4.13 -15.15 16.02
N TRP A 36 3.59 -16.36 15.99
CA TRP A 36 2.16 -16.60 16.10
C TRP A 36 1.59 -15.97 17.38
N ARG A 37 2.35 -16.08 18.48
CA ARG A 37 2.03 -15.46 19.77
C ARG A 37 1.95 -13.93 19.67
N ASP A 38 2.84 -13.30 18.90
CA ASP A 38 2.79 -11.85 18.70
C ASP A 38 1.54 -11.41 17.94
N ASN A 39 1.08 -12.23 16.98
CA ASN A 39 -0.15 -11.95 16.23
C ASN A 39 -1.39 -12.11 17.13
N ILE A 40 -1.46 -13.15 17.96
CA ILE A 40 -2.51 -13.28 18.98
C ILE A 40 -2.46 -12.11 19.97
N GLY A 41 -1.28 -11.81 20.51
CA GLY A 41 -1.11 -10.72 21.48
C GLY A 41 -1.45 -9.35 20.91
N TYR A 42 -1.25 -9.15 19.61
CA TYR A 42 -1.70 -7.94 18.91
C TYR A 42 -3.24 -7.81 18.94
N GLU A 43 -3.95 -8.89 18.61
CA GLU A 43 -5.42 -8.93 18.57
C GLU A 43 -6.06 -8.88 19.97
N GLU A 44 -5.41 -9.47 20.97
CA GLU A 44 -5.82 -9.41 22.38
C GLU A 44 -5.46 -8.08 23.07
N GLY A 45 -4.66 -7.23 22.42
CA GLY A 45 -4.20 -5.97 22.99
C GLY A 45 -3.21 -6.16 24.15
N GLU A 46 -2.39 -7.20 24.13
CA GLU A 46 -1.34 -7.42 25.12
C GLU A 46 -0.40 -6.20 25.18
N LYS A 47 -0.14 -5.68 26.38
CA LYS A 47 0.76 -4.53 26.58
C LYS A 47 2.15 -4.76 25.98
N ARG A 48 2.70 -5.98 26.08
CA ARG A 48 3.99 -6.35 25.49
C ARG A 48 4.06 -6.07 24.00
N VAL A 49 2.96 -6.31 23.28
CA VAL A 49 2.87 -6.04 21.84
C VAL A 49 2.60 -4.57 21.61
N ALA A 50 1.57 -4.00 22.24
CA ALA A 50 1.17 -2.61 22.06
C ALA A 50 2.30 -1.60 22.34
N ASP A 51 3.07 -1.82 23.42
CA ASP A 51 4.19 -0.95 23.83
C ASP A 51 5.40 -1.07 22.89
N ALA A 52 5.52 -2.18 22.15
CA ALA A 52 6.59 -2.38 21.17
C ALA A 52 6.29 -1.74 19.80
N MET A 53 5.03 -1.39 19.50
CA MET A 53 4.62 -0.87 18.20
C MET A 53 5.15 0.55 17.94
N VAL A 54 6.16 0.64 17.07
CA VAL A 54 6.69 1.92 16.55
C VAL A 54 5.80 2.44 15.42
N THR A 55 5.34 1.54 14.56
CA THR A 55 4.43 1.80 13.44
C THR A 55 3.39 0.68 13.33
N GLY A 56 2.53 0.73 12.32
CA GLY A 56 1.57 -0.32 12.02
C GLY A 56 1.03 -0.20 10.60
N TYR A 57 0.18 -1.15 10.21
CA TYR A 57 -0.54 -1.03 8.93
C TYR A 57 -1.45 0.21 8.97
N PRO A 58 -1.41 1.13 7.99
CA PRO A 58 -2.08 2.44 8.07
C PRO A 58 -3.61 2.46 8.17
N ARG A 59 -4.28 1.29 8.24
CA ARG A 59 -5.72 1.15 8.55
C ARG A 59 -6.01 0.35 9.82
N PHE A 60 -4.99 -0.16 10.49
CA PHE A 60 -5.09 -0.72 11.84
C PHE A 60 -4.39 0.18 12.86
N PHE A 61 -3.46 1.00 12.40
CA PHE A 61 -2.68 1.94 13.18
C PHE A 61 -2.62 3.30 12.49
N ILE A 62 -3.11 4.36 13.14
CA ILE A 62 -2.97 5.73 12.63
C ILE A 62 -1.50 6.12 12.77
N HIS A 63 -0.83 6.57 11.70
CA HIS A 63 0.59 6.91 11.75
C HIS A 63 0.91 7.96 12.82
N ARG A 64 2.09 7.87 13.47
CA ARG A 64 2.48 8.77 14.57
C ARG A 64 2.49 10.26 14.16
N SER A 65 2.91 10.57 12.94
CA SER A 65 2.86 11.95 12.40
C SER A 65 1.42 12.47 12.27
N VAL A 66 0.47 11.61 11.88
CA VAL A 66 -0.96 11.94 11.83
C VAL A 66 -1.51 12.14 13.25
N GLN A 67 -1.13 11.27 14.21
CA GLN A 67 -1.51 11.44 15.63
C GLN A 67 -0.98 12.75 16.22
N LYS A 68 0.29 13.10 15.93
CA LYS A 68 0.91 14.36 16.39
C LYS A 68 0.17 15.58 15.84
N LEU A 69 -0.13 15.58 14.53
CA LEU A 69 -0.90 16.66 13.92
C LEU A 69 -2.32 16.74 14.49
N ALA A 70 -2.97 15.59 14.70
CA ALA A 70 -4.30 15.51 15.30
C ALA A 70 -4.31 16.11 16.72
N ALA A 71 -3.31 15.81 17.55
CA ALA A 71 -3.19 16.38 18.89
C ALA A 71 -3.05 17.91 18.88
N ILE A 72 -2.28 18.47 17.94
CA ILE A 72 -2.17 19.92 17.75
C ILE A 72 -3.53 20.52 17.36
N CYS A 73 -4.25 19.87 16.43
CA CYS A 73 -5.58 20.29 16.00
C CYS A 73 -6.62 20.20 17.13
N GLU A 74 -6.60 19.14 17.94
CA GLU A 74 -7.44 18.98 19.12
C GLU A 74 -7.19 20.10 20.14
N GLN A 75 -5.93 20.42 20.42
CA GLN A 75 -5.57 21.52 21.33
C GLN A 75 -6.01 22.88 20.78
N LYS A 76 -5.90 23.10 19.46
CA LYS A 76 -6.18 24.39 18.84
C LYS A 76 -7.66 24.65 18.61
N PHE A 77 -8.44 23.62 18.25
CA PHE A 77 -9.81 23.77 17.77
C PHE A 77 -10.86 22.96 18.54
N GLY A 78 -10.43 21.98 19.34
CA GLY A 78 -11.32 21.12 20.10
C GLY A 78 -11.99 21.84 21.27
N GLN A 79 -13.23 21.47 21.57
CA GLN A 79 -14.01 21.99 22.68
C GLN A 79 -14.37 20.85 23.65
N GLY A 80 -14.19 21.06 24.95
CA GLY A 80 -14.62 20.07 25.96
C GLY A 80 -13.96 18.69 25.84
N GLY A 81 -12.70 18.62 25.37
CA GLY A 81 -11.98 17.34 25.21
C GLY A 81 -12.31 16.56 23.93
N GLU A 82 -12.89 17.22 22.92
CA GLU A 82 -13.12 16.64 21.59
C GLU A 82 -11.87 15.94 21.01
N LYS A 83 -12.11 14.84 20.30
CA LYS A 83 -11.16 14.15 19.44
C LYS A 83 -11.39 14.51 17.98
N CYS A 84 -10.40 14.22 17.13
CA CYS A 84 -10.54 14.51 15.71
C CYS A 84 -10.12 13.39 14.75
N LEU A 85 -10.68 13.45 13.54
CA LEU A 85 -10.09 12.87 12.34
C LEU A 85 -9.70 13.96 11.35
N LEU A 86 -8.52 13.81 10.77
CA LEU A 86 -7.96 14.73 9.78
C LEU A 86 -8.28 14.23 8.37
N CYS A 87 -8.98 15.04 7.59
CA CYS A 87 -9.46 14.76 6.25
C CYS A 87 -8.72 15.65 5.24
N PRO A 88 -8.35 15.12 4.05
CA PRO A 88 -7.63 15.88 3.03
C PRO A 88 -8.50 16.90 2.30
N SER A 89 -9.82 16.80 2.37
CA SER A 89 -10.74 17.76 1.74
C SER A 89 -12.05 17.94 2.51
N ARG A 90 -12.77 19.00 2.18
CA ARG A 90 -14.10 19.30 2.72
C ARG A 90 -15.08 18.16 2.47
N ARG A 91 -15.09 17.63 1.24
CA ARG A 91 -16.01 16.55 0.84
C ARG A 91 -15.74 15.28 1.63
N VAL A 92 -14.47 14.93 1.88
CA VAL A 92 -14.11 13.80 2.74
C VAL A 92 -14.58 14.03 4.18
N ALA A 93 -14.39 15.23 4.73
CA ALA A 93 -14.87 15.57 6.07
C ALA A 93 -16.40 15.51 6.20
N GLU A 94 -17.13 15.93 5.16
CA GLU A 94 -18.59 15.81 5.09
C GLU A 94 -19.04 14.35 5.00
N HIS A 95 -18.36 13.49 4.23
CA HIS A 95 -18.62 12.05 4.22
C HIS A 95 -18.35 11.39 5.58
N CYS A 96 -17.27 11.78 6.25
CA CYS A 96 -16.93 11.31 7.60
C CYS A 96 -18.05 11.66 8.59
N ARG A 97 -18.47 12.93 8.61
CA ARG A 97 -19.59 13.39 9.44
C ARG A 97 -20.89 12.65 9.11
N ALA A 98 -21.25 12.52 7.84
CA ALA A 98 -22.49 11.86 7.42
C ALA A 98 -22.51 10.40 7.89
N PHE A 99 -21.39 9.69 7.73
CA PHE A 99 -21.24 8.32 8.20
C PHE A 99 -21.40 8.21 9.72
N ILE A 100 -20.69 9.05 10.48
CA ILE A 100 -20.78 9.03 11.95
C ILE A 100 -22.23 9.26 12.42
N LEU A 101 -22.92 10.25 11.85
CA LEU A 101 -24.29 10.58 12.23
C LEU A 101 -25.28 9.47 11.86
N ASP A 102 -25.12 8.83 10.68
CA ASP A 102 -25.93 7.67 10.29
C ASP A 102 -25.76 6.50 11.26
N ARG A 103 -24.51 6.17 11.62
CA ARG A 103 -24.22 5.07 12.56
C ARG A 103 -24.75 5.33 13.96
N LEU A 104 -24.63 6.55 14.46
CA LEU A 104 -25.21 6.95 15.74
C LEU A 104 -26.73 6.84 15.71
N ALA A 105 -27.37 7.33 14.64
CA ALA A 105 -28.82 7.26 14.49
C ALA A 105 -29.34 5.81 14.47
N LYS A 106 -28.66 4.89 13.77
CA LYS A 106 -28.99 3.46 13.74
C LYS A 106 -28.89 2.78 15.11
N GLU A 107 -28.09 3.31 16.03
CA GLU A 107 -28.00 2.84 17.42
C GLU A 107 -28.88 3.66 18.40
N GLY A 108 -29.75 4.54 17.90
CA GLY A 108 -30.59 5.40 18.73
C GLY A 108 -29.82 6.46 19.53
N LYS A 109 -28.54 6.69 19.18
CA LYS A 109 -27.66 7.68 19.82
C LYS A 109 -27.72 9.00 19.07
N LYS A 110 -27.54 10.10 19.81
CA LYS A 110 -27.33 11.43 19.22
C LYS A 110 -25.87 11.80 19.42
N GLY A 111 -25.27 12.41 18.41
CA GLY A 111 -23.93 12.99 18.51
C GLY A 111 -23.81 14.21 17.62
N HIS A 112 -22.74 14.96 17.85
CA HIS A 112 -22.45 16.16 17.09
C HIS A 112 -21.04 16.04 16.50
N VAL A 113 -20.89 16.42 15.24
CA VAL A 113 -19.60 16.45 14.55
C VAL A 113 -19.42 17.82 13.93
N ARG A 114 -18.43 18.56 14.44
CA ARG A 114 -18.04 19.88 13.93
C ARG A 114 -17.00 19.72 12.84
N LEU A 115 -17.11 20.54 11.79
CA LEU A 115 -16.12 20.60 10.74
C LEU A 115 -15.34 21.91 10.83
N VAL A 116 -14.02 21.82 10.79
CA VAL A 116 -13.11 22.98 10.75
C VAL A 116 -12.27 22.89 9.49
N GLN A 117 -12.15 23.99 8.76
CA GLN A 117 -11.19 24.16 7.67
C GLN A 117 -9.94 24.83 8.24
N TYR A 118 -8.77 24.23 8.02
CA TYR A 118 -7.51 24.76 8.52
C TYR A 118 -6.50 24.95 7.40
N PHE A 119 -6.17 26.22 7.15
CA PHE A 119 -5.11 26.62 6.22
C PHE A 119 -3.82 26.86 7.00
N ILE A 120 -2.76 26.15 6.64
CA ILE A 120 -1.44 26.22 7.23
C ILE A 120 -0.52 26.84 6.18
N ALA A 121 0.20 27.90 6.51
CA ALA A 121 1.16 28.51 5.60
C ALA A 121 2.46 28.87 6.31
N SER A 122 3.56 28.77 5.58
CA SER A 122 4.86 29.31 6.00
C SER A 122 4.82 30.84 6.02
N SER A 123 5.54 31.46 6.96
CA SER A 123 5.67 32.92 7.09
C SER A 123 6.80 33.45 6.19
N PRO A 124 6.67 34.61 5.53
CA PRO A 124 5.52 35.53 5.55
C PRO A 124 4.39 35.11 4.60
N PRO A 125 3.13 35.48 4.90
CA PRO A 125 1.96 35.05 4.12
C PRO A 125 2.06 35.51 2.65
N PRO A 126 1.54 34.72 1.69
CA PRO A 126 1.49 35.12 0.29
C PRO A 126 0.63 36.38 0.12
N SER A 127 1.04 37.28 -0.79
CA SER A 127 0.40 38.57 -1.03
C SER A 127 -1.13 38.46 -1.21
N PRO A 128 -1.94 39.42 -0.68
CA PRO A 128 -3.40 39.34 -0.63
C PRO A 128 -4.11 39.26 -2.00
N THR A 129 -3.39 39.45 -3.11
CA THR A 129 -3.88 39.25 -4.47
C THR A 129 -4.09 37.76 -4.82
N ILE A 130 -3.38 36.82 -4.17
CA ILE A 130 -3.43 35.37 -4.48
C ILE A 130 -4.60 34.66 -3.77
N LEU A 131 -5.02 35.15 -2.59
CA LEU A 131 -6.14 34.58 -1.83
C LEU A 131 -7.51 34.67 -2.53
N LYS A 132 -7.67 35.58 -3.50
CA LYS A 132 -8.92 35.71 -4.28
C LYS A 132 -9.02 34.68 -5.41
N HIS A 133 -7.91 34.20 -5.96
CA HIS A 133 -7.93 33.18 -7.02
C HIS A 133 -8.16 31.76 -6.46
N GLN A 134 -7.72 31.47 -5.23
CA GLN A 134 -8.01 30.19 -4.57
C GLN A 134 -9.49 30.03 -4.18
N ARG A 135 -10.21 31.13 -3.86
CA ARG A 135 -11.64 31.08 -3.52
C ARG A 135 -12.57 30.80 -4.71
N ALA A 136 -12.08 30.89 -5.95
CA ALA A 136 -12.90 30.77 -7.16
C ALA A 136 -12.53 29.56 -8.05
N GLY A 137 -11.56 28.73 -7.66
CA GLY A 137 -10.94 27.73 -8.54
C GLY A 137 -11.38 26.27 -8.39
N SER A 138 -12.39 25.92 -7.58
CA SER A 138 -12.78 24.50 -7.40
C SER A 138 -13.81 23.99 -8.42
N SER A 139 -13.99 24.67 -9.55
CA SER A 139 -14.99 24.28 -10.55
C SER A 139 -14.63 24.73 -11.97
N SER A 140 -13.62 24.14 -12.58
CA SER A 140 -13.60 23.87 -14.03
C SER A 140 -12.40 23.02 -14.42
N ALA A 141 -12.67 21.94 -15.16
CA ALA A 141 -11.66 21.25 -15.94
C ALA A 141 -11.24 22.17 -17.11
N GLY A 142 -9.98 22.60 -17.13
CA GLY A 142 -9.44 23.44 -18.20
C GLY A 142 -7.93 23.64 -18.03
N THR A 143 -7.18 23.16 -19.00
CA THR A 143 -5.72 23.22 -19.16
C THR A 143 -5.19 24.66 -19.24
N SER A 144 -4.51 25.13 -18.18
CA SER A 144 -3.36 26.04 -18.26
C SER A 144 -2.69 26.16 -16.88
N THR A 145 -1.66 25.36 -16.60
CA THR A 145 -0.84 25.51 -15.38
C THR A 145 0.23 26.57 -15.64
N SER A 146 0.07 27.74 -15.02
CA SER A 146 1.17 28.70 -14.90
C SER A 146 2.12 28.26 -13.79
N ASN A 147 3.42 28.59 -13.90
CA ASN A 147 4.47 28.22 -12.95
C ASN A 147 4.24 28.70 -11.48
N GLY A 148 3.20 29.51 -11.22
CA GLY A 148 2.89 30.03 -9.87
C GLY A 148 2.20 29.04 -8.92
N ASP A 149 1.41 28.09 -9.42
CA ASP A 149 0.65 27.19 -8.54
C ASP A 149 1.53 26.14 -7.84
N ALA A 150 2.63 25.75 -8.49
CA ALA A 150 3.54 24.74 -7.99
C ALA A 150 4.42 25.24 -6.82
N ASP A 151 4.88 26.50 -6.85
CA ASP A 151 5.66 27.11 -5.76
C ASP A 151 4.78 27.41 -4.53
N THR A 152 3.47 27.58 -4.73
CA THR A 152 2.50 27.85 -3.65
C THR A 152 2.12 26.58 -2.86
N ALA A 153 2.04 25.43 -3.53
CA ALA A 153 1.78 24.12 -2.90
C ALA A 153 2.90 23.69 -1.94
N HIS A 154 4.13 24.18 -2.14
CA HIS A 154 5.25 23.93 -1.23
C HIS A 154 5.19 24.72 0.07
N ARG A 155 4.42 25.82 0.11
CA ARG A 155 4.43 26.78 1.22
C ARG A 155 3.16 26.80 2.04
N SER A 156 2.15 26.03 1.64
CA SER A 156 0.88 25.94 2.35
C SER A 156 0.23 24.57 2.21
N ALA A 157 -0.56 24.21 3.21
CA ALA A 157 -1.39 23.02 3.23
C ALA A 157 -2.79 23.38 3.72
N GLU A 158 -3.80 22.76 3.13
CA GLU A 158 -5.17 22.84 3.60
C GLU A 158 -5.60 21.46 4.08
N ILE A 159 -6.14 21.40 5.31
CA ILE A 159 -6.74 20.19 5.88
C ILE A 159 -8.10 20.51 6.46
N HIS A 160 -8.96 19.51 6.51
CA HIS A 160 -10.27 19.59 7.15
C HIS A 160 -10.34 18.67 8.36
N ILE A 161 -10.96 19.14 9.43
CA ILE A 161 -10.94 18.47 10.72
C ILE A 161 -12.37 18.13 11.09
N ALA A 162 -12.67 16.84 11.28
CA ALA A 162 -13.91 16.38 11.89
C ALA A 162 -13.70 16.23 13.39
N LEU A 163 -14.32 17.09 14.18
CA LEU A 163 -14.25 17.13 15.65
C LEU A 163 -15.50 16.51 16.26
N PHE A 164 -15.32 15.64 17.26
CA PHE A 164 -16.41 14.93 17.93
C PHE A 164 -16.01 14.51 19.35
N GLN A 165 -16.99 14.18 20.18
CA GLN A 165 -16.75 13.73 21.56
C GLN A 165 -16.03 12.37 21.59
N PRO A 166 -15.20 12.07 22.62
CA PRO A 166 -14.38 10.84 22.64
C PRO A 166 -15.16 9.53 22.47
N ASP A 167 -16.40 9.45 22.96
CA ASP A 167 -17.29 8.29 22.82
C ASP A 167 -17.73 8.03 21.37
N VAL A 168 -17.59 9.01 20.48
CA VAL A 168 -17.89 8.91 19.05
C VAL A 168 -16.73 8.30 18.25
N PHE A 169 -15.51 8.27 18.82
CA PHE A 169 -14.32 7.78 18.13
C PHE A 169 -14.47 6.35 17.53
N PRO A 170 -15.15 5.37 18.16
CA PRO A 170 -15.35 4.06 17.55
C PRO A 170 -16.07 4.11 16.19
N TYR A 171 -17.00 5.04 15.97
CA TYR A 171 -17.68 5.24 14.68
C TYR A 171 -16.78 5.94 13.68
N ALA A 172 -16.08 6.99 14.11
CA ALA A 172 -15.12 7.69 13.29
C ALA A 172 -14.00 6.74 12.80
N LYS A 173 -13.51 5.88 13.70
CA LYS A 173 -12.53 4.84 13.40
C LYS A 173 -13.04 3.92 12.29
N GLN A 174 -14.28 3.44 12.34
CA GLN A 174 -14.86 2.61 11.28
C GLN A 174 -14.87 3.29 9.91
N PHE A 175 -15.14 4.60 9.85
CA PHE A 175 -15.04 5.35 8.59
C PHE A 175 -13.63 5.23 8.01
N TRP A 176 -12.61 5.62 8.80
CA TRP A 176 -11.20 5.54 8.38
C TRP A 176 -10.77 4.12 7.99
N GLN A 177 -11.09 3.12 8.82
CA GLN A 177 -10.67 1.73 8.60
C GLN A 177 -11.22 1.18 7.28
N HIS A 178 -12.50 1.45 6.99
CA HIS A 178 -13.16 0.88 5.83
C HIS A 178 -12.91 1.68 4.55
N CYS A 179 -12.99 3.01 4.57
CA CYS A 179 -12.82 3.81 3.34
C CYS A 179 -11.37 4.22 3.08
N GLY A 180 -10.48 4.18 4.08
CA GLY A 180 -9.09 4.60 3.94
C GLY A 180 -8.89 6.11 3.71
N MET A 181 -9.92 6.94 3.87
CA MET A 181 -9.87 8.38 3.57
C MET A 181 -9.55 9.23 4.82
N ILE A 182 -8.27 9.41 5.10
CA ILE A 182 -7.72 10.43 6.02
C ILE A 182 -6.47 11.06 5.39
N VAL A 183 -5.90 12.09 6.02
CA VAL A 183 -4.59 12.62 5.60
C VAL A 183 -3.52 11.52 5.65
N SER A 184 -2.65 11.47 4.65
CA SER A 184 -1.52 10.54 4.63
C SER A 184 -0.45 10.94 5.66
N SER A 185 0.46 10.01 5.97
CA SER A 185 1.60 10.27 6.84
C SER A 185 2.51 11.37 6.28
N ARG A 186 2.76 11.38 4.97
CA ARG A 186 3.53 12.43 4.26
C ARG A 186 2.83 13.78 4.30
N LEU A 187 1.52 13.83 4.05
CA LEU A 187 0.76 15.08 4.19
C LEU A 187 0.80 15.61 5.63
N ALA A 188 0.70 14.72 6.62
CA ALA A 188 0.81 15.13 8.01
C ALA A 188 2.19 15.69 8.36
N GLU A 189 3.28 15.10 7.87
CA GLU A 189 4.64 15.62 8.07
C GLU A 189 4.87 16.96 7.36
N HIS A 190 4.32 17.13 6.16
CA HIS A 190 4.33 18.41 5.48
C HIS A 190 3.63 19.50 6.31
N CYS A 191 2.43 19.21 6.83
CA CYS A 191 1.70 20.12 7.71
C CYS A 191 2.48 20.46 8.98
N LEU A 192 3.10 19.46 9.63
CA LEU A 192 3.92 19.67 10.83
C LEU A 192 5.13 20.56 10.54
N THR A 193 5.81 20.34 9.42
CA THR A 193 6.96 21.17 8.99
C THR A 193 6.56 22.63 8.79
N LEU A 194 5.40 22.89 8.17
CA LEU A 194 4.88 24.24 7.99
C LEU A 194 4.53 24.91 9.33
N LEU A 195 3.97 24.15 10.29
CA LEU A 195 3.68 24.67 11.64
C LEU A 195 4.96 25.03 12.39
N ASP A 196 5.98 24.19 12.32
CA ASP A 196 7.28 24.43 12.96
C ASP A 196 7.94 25.69 12.37
N ALA A 197 7.95 25.84 11.03
CA ALA A 197 8.46 27.04 10.35
C ALA A 197 7.68 28.33 10.67
N SER A 198 6.38 28.21 10.96
CA SER A 198 5.54 29.35 11.38
C SER A 198 5.78 29.80 12.82
N SER A 199 6.46 28.97 13.62
CA SER A 199 6.70 29.19 15.05
C SER A 199 8.05 29.83 15.39
N GLU A 200 8.93 30.08 14.41
CA GLU A 200 10.16 30.85 14.64
C GLU A 200 9.83 32.30 15.05
N PRO A 201 10.39 32.82 16.16
CA PRO A 201 10.07 34.15 16.65
C PRO A 201 10.65 35.24 15.73
N ALA A 202 9.79 36.12 15.24
CA ALA A 202 10.19 37.45 14.84
C ALA A 202 10.90 38.14 16.01
N SER A 203 12.07 38.75 15.75
CA SER A 203 12.99 39.44 16.69
C SER A 203 14.14 38.59 17.27
N GLN A 204 15.28 38.60 16.59
CA GLN A 204 16.56 38.88 17.25
C GLN A 204 17.06 40.26 16.79
N ALA A 205 16.68 41.31 17.52
CA ALA A 205 17.58 42.44 17.66
C ALA A 205 18.86 41.94 18.35
N ALA A 206 20.02 42.31 17.81
CA ALA A 206 21.33 41.91 18.31
C ALA A 206 21.45 42.16 19.84
N PRO A 207 21.90 41.18 20.63
CA PRO A 207 22.21 41.44 22.03
C PRO A 207 23.48 42.28 22.11
N ALA A 208 23.37 43.44 22.75
CA ALA A 208 24.53 44.19 23.22
C ALA A 208 25.39 43.31 24.14
N SER A 209 26.70 43.40 23.96
CA SER A 209 27.73 42.66 24.68
C SER A 209 27.56 42.77 26.21
N PRO A 210 27.56 41.66 26.97
CA PRO A 210 27.72 41.71 28.41
C PRO A 210 29.20 41.65 28.80
N THR A 211 29.65 42.70 29.49
CA THR A 211 30.90 42.74 30.26
C THR A 211 30.89 41.65 31.34
N THR A 212 32.00 40.92 31.44
CA THR A 212 32.24 39.84 32.41
C THR A 212 32.35 40.36 33.85
N PRO A 213 32.02 39.53 34.86
CA PRO A 213 33.09 39.11 35.76
C PRO A 213 33.11 37.60 36.05
N ALA A 214 34.32 37.13 36.32
CA ALA A 214 34.76 35.75 36.49
C ALA A 214 34.22 35.08 37.77
N PHE A 215 34.14 33.73 37.81
CA PHE A 215 34.71 32.92 38.90
C PHE A 215 34.88 31.42 38.55
N SER A 216 36.06 30.94 38.95
CA SER A 216 36.69 29.62 39.09
C SER A 216 35.98 28.28 38.75
N ASN A 217 36.77 27.46 38.02
CA ASN A 217 36.68 26.01 37.83
C ASN A 217 36.64 25.18 39.12
N SER A 218 35.82 24.12 39.11
CA SER A 218 36.12 22.85 39.77
C SER A 218 35.44 21.70 39.01
N ARG A 219 36.23 20.95 38.24
CA ARG A 219 35.86 19.65 37.67
C ARG A 219 36.08 18.57 38.71
N VAL A 220 35.10 17.68 38.90
CA VAL A 220 35.33 16.35 39.47
C VAL A 220 34.75 15.31 38.50
N ALA A 221 35.60 14.36 38.14
CA ALA A 221 35.32 13.24 37.25
C ALA A 221 34.99 11.98 38.05
N PHE A 222 34.16 11.08 37.50
CA PHE A 222 34.23 9.66 37.82
C PHE A 222 34.09 8.78 36.56
N LYS A 223 34.90 7.71 36.58
CA LYS A 223 35.35 6.78 35.52
C LYS A 223 34.43 5.54 35.42
N ALA A 224 34.10 5.08 34.20
CA ALA A 224 34.58 3.85 33.51
C ALA A 224 33.81 2.55 33.87
N PRO A 225 33.97 1.39 33.18
CA PRO A 225 34.84 1.08 32.04
C PRO A 225 34.19 0.25 30.90
N ASN A 226 34.87 0.18 29.74
CA ASN A 226 34.97 -1.07 28.98
C ASN A 226 36.37 -1.16 28.33
N ARG A 227 37.11 -2.18 28.78
CA ARG A 227 38.41 -2.73 28.36
C ARG A 227 38.05 -4.19 27.98
N HIS A 228 38.59 -4.93 27.02
CA HIS A 228 39.78 -4.95 26.17
C HIS A 228 39.43 -5.93 25.01
N TYR A 229 40.05 -5.87 23.83
CA TYR A 229 41.24 -6.66 23.52
C TYR A 229 42.15 -5.91 22.56
N SER A 230 43.42 -5.77 22.95
CA SER A 230 44.51 -5.28 22.14
C SER A 230 45.28 -6.44 21.50
N VAL A 231 45.85 -6.16 20.33
CA VAL A 231 46.88 -6.94 19.65
C VAL A 231 48.23 -6.76 20.38
N LYS A 232 49.06 -7.80 20.41
CA LYS A 232 50.48 -7.75 20.83
C LYS A 232 51.40 -8.30 19.72
N SER A 233 52.57 -7.67 19.64
CA SER A 233 53.65 -7.72 18.64
C SER A 233 54.62 -8.91 18.72
N THR A 234 55.47 -9.11 17.69
CA THR A 234 56.96 -9.31 17.73
C THR A 234 57.54 -9.44 16.27
N PRO A 235 58.87 -9.42 15.96
CA PRO A 235 59.62 -8.19 15.64
C PRO A 235 60.66 -8.25 14.45
N LYS A 236 61.35 -7.12 14.20
CA LYS A 236 62.72 -6.90 13.61
C LYS A 236 62.99 -7.10 12.09
N LEU A 237 63.49 -6.05 11.39
CA LEU A 237 64.88 -5.87 10.85
C LEU A 237 65.01 -4.71 9.82
N SER A 238 66.05 -3.87 10.00
CA SER A 238 66.93 -3.13 9.03
C SER A 238 66.34 -2.48 7.75
N ALA A 239 66.80 -1.35 7.19
CA ALA A 239 67.83 -0.34 7.45
C ALA A 239 67.72 0.76 6.37
N SER A 240 68.29 1.95 6.65
CA SER A 240 68.69 3.02 5.70
C SER A 240 67.56 3.78 4.97
N SER A 241 67.58 5.10 4.74
CA SER A 241 68.61 6.14 4.82
C SER A 241 67.94 7.54 4.79
N SER A 242 68.60 8.52 5.44
CA SER A 242 68.71 9.98 5.11
C SER A 242 67.55 10.72 4.43
N SER A 243 67.10 11.93 4.81
CA SER A 243 67.73 13.03 5.56
C SER A 243 66.70 14.17 5.70
N SER A 244 66.57 14.76 6.89
CA SER A 244 66.16 16.17 7.09
C SER A 244 67.34 17.10 6.68
N PRO A 245 67.25 18.46 6.58
CA PRO A 245 66.49 19.42 7.41
C PRO A 245 65.93 20.61 6.56
N VAL A 246 65.30 21.70 7.03
CA VAL A 246 65.66 22.74 8.01
C VAL A 246 64.46 23.71 8.11
N PHE A 247 64.11 24.17 9.32
CA PHE A 247 63.36 25.41 9.56
C PHE A 247 64.34 26.58 9.72
N PRO A 248 63.93 27.83 9.42
CA PRO A 248 63.98 28.80 10.51
C PRO A 248 62.80 29.79 10.58
N THR A 249 62.49 30.10 11.83
CA THR A 249 61.66 31.16 12.40
C THR A 249 62.28 32.55 12.21
N THR A 250 61.47 33.58 11.93
CA THR A 250 61.68 34.95 12.45
C THR A 250 60.41 35.81 12.40
N ALA A 251 60.31 36.77 13.31
CA ALA A 251 59.12 37.51 13.71
C ALA A 251 59.09 39.00 13.25
N ALA A 252 57.87 39.56 13.21
CA ALA A 252 57.45 40.96 13.54
C ALA A 252 57.47 42.13 12.50
N GLN A 253 56.23 42.56 12.13
CA GLN A 253 55.63 43.94 12.02
C GLN A 253 56.06 44.96 10.91
N PRO A 254 55.29 46.05 10.61
CA PRO A 254 53.85 46.22 10.30
C PRO A 254 53.53 47.13 9.05
N ALA A 255 52.29 47.03 8.50
CA ALA A 255 51.39 47.97 7.74
C ALA A 255 51.95 49.19 6.91
N PRO A 256 51.35 49.61 5.75
CA PRO A 256 49.91 49.97 5.62
C PRO A 256 49.17 49.66 4.29
N SER A 257 47.83 49.76 4.36
CA SER A 257 46.75 49.66 3.34
C SER A 257 46.83 50.72 2.21
N PRO A 258 45.99 50.77 1.13
CA PRO A 258 44.69 50.13 0.82
C PRO A 258 44.67 49.38 -0.56
N SER A 259 43.68 48.64 -1.07
CA SER A 259 42.27 48.98 -1.39
C SER A 259 41.49 47.72 -1.82
N VAL A 260 40.22 47.64 -1.44
CA VAL A 260 39.26 46.57 -1.80
C VAL A 260 38.68 46.78 -3.20
N PRO A 261 38.57 45.71 -4.02
CA PRO A 261 37.35 45.47 -4.77
C PRO A 261 36.76 44.07 -4.53
N GLN A 262 35.42 44.02 -4.66
CA GLN A 262 34.49 42.93 -4.39
C GLN A 262 34.77 41.64 -5.19
N THR A 263 34.61 40.48 -4.56
CA THR A 263 34.37 39.19 -5.24
C THR A 263 33.23 38.43 -4.55
N THR A 264 32.34 37.94 -5.40
CA THR A 264 31.10 37.16 -5.22
C THR A 264 31.21 35.95 -4.27
N PRO A 265 30.12 35.49 -3.64
CA PRO A 265 30.11 34.26 -2.84
C PRO A 265 30.35 33.02 -3.73
N PRO A 266 31.01 31.97 -3.23
CA PRO A 266 31.35 30.80 -4.03
C PRO A 266 30.11 29.96 -4.34
N ASP A 267 30.07 29.49 -5.59
CA ASP A 267 29.06 28.60 -6.15
C ASP A 267 28.88 27.32 -5.31
N ALA A 268 27.62 26.86 -5.26
CA ALA A 268 27.26 25.56 -4.70
C ALA A 268 28.09 24.46 -5.37
N GLU A 269 28.85 23.69 -4.59
CA GLU A 269 29.62 22.54 -5.09
C GLU A 269 28.69 21.58 -5.84
N SER A 270 28.87 21.47 -7.17
CA SER A 270 28.17 20.49 -7.98
C SER A 270 28.71 19.10 -7.66
N LEU A 271 27.86 18.23 -7.13
CA LEU A 271 28.21 16.83 -6.87
C LEU A 271 28.65 16.13 -8.16
N SER A 272 29.62 15.22 -8.05
CA SER A 272 30.06 14.40 -9.19
C SER A 272 28.97 13.43 -9.67
N ARG A 273 29.08 12.98 -10.92
CA ARG A 273 28.12 12.05 -11.57
C ARG A 273 27.92 10.76 -10.77
N ASP A 274 29.01 10.19 -10.25
CA ASP A 274 28.98 8.96 -9.44
C ASP A 274 28.34 9.19 -8.06
N GLN A 275 28.54 10.36 -7.45
CA GLN A 275 27.86 10.75 -6.22
C GLN A 275 26.37 11.00 -6.45
N THR A 276 26.00 11.53 -7.62
CA THR A 276 24.60 11.75 -8.01
C THR A 276 23.88 10.43 -8.24
N MET A 277 24.50 9.47 -8.94
CA MET A 277 23.98 8.12 -9.14
C MET A 277 23.87 7.35 -7.82
N TYR A 278 24.88 7.49 -6.94
CA TYR A 278 24.86 6.88 -5.61
C TYR A 278 23.77 7.48 -4.70
N LEU A 279 23.55 8.81 -4.76
CA LEU A 279 22.46 9.48 -4.05
C LEU A 279 21.09 9.11 -4.65
N GLU A 280 21.00 8.93 -5.96
CA GLU A 280 19.79 8.50 -6.66
C GLU A 280 19.41 7.05 -6.32
N GLU A 281 20.37 6.13 -6.31
CA GLU A 281 20.16 4.72 -5.95
C GLU A 281 19.91 4.52 -4.45
N ARG A 282 20.55 5.31 -3.57
CA ARG A 282 20.48 5.12 -2.11
C ARG A 282 19.42 5.98 -1.42
N TYR A 283 19.09 7.15 -1.98
CA TYR A 283 18.19 8.14 -1.36
C TYR A 283 17.11 8.68 -2.32
N GLY A 284 17.26 8.51 -3.64
CA GLY A 284 16.42 9.12 -4.66
C GLY A 284 16.54 10.65 -4.68
N ARG A 285 16.50 11.30 -5.86
CA ARG A 285 16.15 12.72 -5.86
C ARG A 285 14.74 12.83 -5.26
N ASN A 286 14.60 13.54 -4.14
CA ASN A 286 13.31 14.08 -3.72
C ASN A 286 12.87 15.04 -4.82
N LEU A 287 12.05 14.54 -5.74
CA LEU A 287 11.50 15.36 -6.82
C LEU A 287 10.66 16.48 -6.18
N PRO A 288 10.68 17.69 -6.75
CA PRO A 288 9.85 18.76 -6.26
C PRO A 288 8.37 18.36 -6.38
N LEU A 289 7.51 18.88 -5.50
CA LEU A 289 6.06 18.62 -5.55
C LEU A 289 5.45 19.13 -6.86
N SER A 290 6.11 20.08 -7.51
CA SER A 290 5.79 20.56 -8.87
C SER A 290 5.79 19.44 -9.92
N SER A 291 6.52 18.34 -9.71
CA SER A 291 6.53 17.16 -10.59
C SER A 291 5.33 16.23 -10.37
N ALA A 292 4.51 16.42 -9.33
CA ALA A 292 3.41 15.51 -9.02
C ALA A 292 2.36 15.35 -10.14
N PRO A 293 1.95 16.39 -10.90
CA PRO A 293 1.05 16.23 -12.04
C PRO A 293 1.62 15.28 -13.12
N HIS A 294 2.93 15.33 -13.34
CA HIS A 294 3.64 14.46 -14.28
C HIS A 294 3.63 13.02 -13.76
N ALA A 295 3.95 12.81 -12.48
CA ALA A 295 3.93 11.49 -11.85
C ALA A 295 2.53 10.85 -11.88
N LYS A 296 1.48 11.61 -11.54
CA LYS A 296 0.09 11.15 -11.62
C LYS A 296 -0.33 10.82 -13.06
N ARG A 297 0.14 11.56 -14.06
CA ARG A 297 -0.11 11.26 -15.48
C ARG A 297 0.60 9.96 -15.90
N ALA A 298 1.87 9.78 -15.52
CA ALA A 298 2.62 8.56 -15.80
C ALA A 298 1.96 7.33 -15.17
N LEU A 299 1.55 7.42 -13.89
CA LEU A 299 0.79 6.38 -13.19
C LEU A 299 -0.48 5.98 -13.94
N ARG A 300 -1.31 6.96 -14.33
CA ARG A 300 -2.55 6.69 -15.07
C ARG A 300 -2.28 6.02 -16.42
N ARG A 301 -1.25 6.43 -17.15
CA ARG A 301 -0.86 5.81 -18.43
C ARG A 301 -0.37 4.38 -18.27
N ARG A 302 0.44 4.11 -17.24
CA ARG A 302 0.89 2.76 -16.88
C ARG A 302 -0.29 1.85 -16.56
N ILE A 303 -1.20 2.31 -15.71
CA ILE A 303 -2.41 1.54 -15.31
C ILE A 303 -3.35 1.32 -16.49
N ALA A 304 -3.52 2.33 -17.36
CA ALA A 304 -4.28 2.22 -18.60
C ALA A 304 -3.63 1.31 -19.64
N GLY A 305 -2.36 0.92 -19.46
CA GLY A 305 -1.63 0.07 -20.38
C GLY A 305 -1.33 0.73 -21.73
N VAL A 306 -1.18 2.06 -21.77
CA VAL A 306 -0.97 2.82 -23.02
C VAL A 306 0.48 3.24 -23.25
N LEU A 307 1.38 2.99 -22.29
CA LEU A 307 2.81 3.30 -22.44
C LEU A 307 3.50 2.26 -23.35
N LEU A 308 4.05 2.70 -24.48
CA LEU A 308 4.94 1.87 -25.28
C LEU A 308 6.31 1.81 -24.60
N HIS A 309 6.89 0.62 -24.51
CA HIS A 309 8.21 0.37 -23.91
C HIS A 309 8.37 0.68 -22.41
N ASP A 310 7.30 0.61 -21.61
CA ASP A 310 7.35 0.73 -20.14
C ASP A 310 8.35 -0.28 -19.50
N ASP A 311 8.67 -1.36 -20.23
CA ASP A 311 9.62 -2.42 -19.83
C ASP A 311 11.06 -2.23 -20.35
N SER A 312 11.33 -1.21 -21.18
CA SER A 312 12.68 -1.03 -21.71
C SER A 312 13.62 -0.54 -20.60
N PRO A 313 14.76 -1.22 -20.33
CA PRO A 313 15.79 -0.63 -19.49
C PRO A 313 16.19 0.67 -20.18
N SER A 314 16.14 1.78 -19.45
CA SER A 314 16.74 3.03 -19.91
C SER A 314 18.14 2.68 -20.46
N PRO A 315 18.48 3.08 -21.70
CA PRO A 315 19.75 2.67 -22.30
C PRO A 315 20.88 3.05 -21.33
N ALA A 316 21.82 2.12 -21.13
CA ALA A 316 23.04 2.42 -20.41
C ALA A 316 23.66 3.69 -21.02
N PRO A 317 24.17 4.64 -20.22
CA PRO A 317 24.67 5.90 -20.76
C PRO A 317 25.79 5.62 -21.76
N SER A 318 25.55 5.86 -23.05
CA SER A 318 26.63 6.03 -24.01
C SER A 318 27.31 7.36 -23.72
N ASP A 319 28.63 7.42 -23.83
CA ASP A 319 29.46 8.62 -23.59
C ASP A 319 29.25 9.75 -24.64
N ALA A 320 28.10 9.78 -25.30
CA ALA A 320 27.72 10.78 -26.28
C ALA A 320 26.19 10.83 -26.35
N ASP A 321 25.55 11.53 -25.40
CA ASP A 321 24.30 12.27 -25.58
C ASP A 321 23.91 12.94 -24.25
N ASP A 322 23.76 14.27 -24.26
CA ASP A 322 23.41 15.14 -23.13
C ASP A 322 21.95 14.98 -22.64
N ALA A 323 21.35 13.79 -22.76
CA ALA A 323 19.93 13.56 -22.45
C ALA A 323 19.70 12.22 -21.73
N ILE A 324 20.15 12.10 -20.48
CA ILE A 324 19.76 11.00 -19.58
C ILE A 324 18.53 11.44 -18.78
N GLY A 325 17.48 10.63 -18.87
CA GLY A 325 16.11 10.90 -18.42
C GLY A 325 16.01 11.39 -16.97
N GLN A 326 15.70 12.67 -16.82
CA GLN A 326 15.36 13.29 -15.55
C GLN A 326 13.92 12.92 -15.20
N ALA A 327 13.73 12.25 -14.06
CA ALA A 327 12.41 12.13 -13.47
C ALA A 327 11.81 13.54 -13.24
N GLY A 328 10.62 13.78 -13.81
CA GLY A 328 9.91 15.06 -13.64
C GLY A 328 10.38 16.23 -14.51
N ALA A 329 11.38 16.06 -15.40
CA ALA A 329 11.58 17.00 -16.50
C ALA A 329 10.62 16.68 -17.64
N GLU A 330 10.48 17.60 -18.61
CA GLU A 330 9.76 17.37 -19.86
C GLU A 330 10.35 16.15 -20.60
N GLU A 331 9.94 14.93 -20.23
CA GLU A 331 10.18 13.77 -21.07
C GLU A 331 9.54 14.07 -22.42
N PRO A 332 10.22 13.80 -23.55
CA PRO A 332 9.50 13.54 -24.78
C PRO A 332 8.50 12.43 -24.45
N LEU A 333 7.22 12.79 -24.40
CA LEU A 333 6.13 11.93 -23.93
C LEU A 333 6.37 10.51 -24.43
N ALA A 334 6.66 9.57 -23.51
CA ALA A 334 6.81 8.16 -23.85
C ALA A 334 5.70 7.78 -24.84
N PRO A 335 6.05 7.21 -26.00
CA PRO A 335 5.11 7.09 -27.10
C PRO A 335 3.90 6.28 -26.63
N LEU A 336 2.70 6.76 -26.96
CA LEU A 336 1.46 6.12 -26.53
C LEU A 336 1.00 5.12 -27.59
N GLY A 337 0.58 3.96 -27.14
CA GLY A 337 0.03 2.88 -27.94
C GLY A 337 -1.43 2.60 -27.59
N PRO A 338 -2.05 1.63 -28.29
CA PRO A 338 -3.32 1.08 -27.85
C PRO A 338 -3.17 0.45 -26.46
N SER A 339 -4.24 0.50 -25.67
CA SER A 339 -4.26 -0.10 -24.34
C SER A 339 -4.01 -1.61 -24.38
N SER A 340 -3.10 -2.09 -23.53
CA SER A 340 -2.87 -3.51 -23.28
C SER A 340 -3.95 -4.17 -22.39
N ARG A 341 -4.96 -3.42 -21.94
CA ARG A 341 -5.99 -3.92 -20.99
C ARG A 341 -7.07 -4.80 -21.61
N GLY A 342 -6.93 -5.18 -22.89
CA GLY A 342 -7.88 -6.04 -23.60
C GLY A 342 -9.19 -5.35 -24.00
N VAL A 343 -9.31 -4.03 -23.80
CA VAL A 343 -10.47 -3.23 -24.17
C VAL A 343 -10.05 -2.06 -25.06
N PRO A 344 -10.60 -1.93 -26.28
CA PRO A 344 -10.31 -0.79 -27.16
C PRO A 344 -10.72 0.55 -26.53
N GLY A 345 -9.91 1.58 -26.76
CA GLY A 345 -10.26 2.95 -26.39
C GLY A 345 -10.04 3.33 -24.92
N VAL A 346 -9.48 2.44 -24.09
CA VAL A 346 -9.04 2.79 -22.73
C VAL A 346 -7.86 3.78 -22.81
N THR A 347 -7.96 4.87 -22.07
CA THR A 347 -6.93 5.92 -22.00
C THR A 347 -6.59 6.30 -20.56
N GLU A 348 -5.58 7.15 -20.36
CA GLU A 348 -5.27 7.70 -19.02
C GLU A 348 -6.39 8.57 -18.42
N HIS A 349 -7.38 8.96 -19.23
CA HIS A 349 -8.54 9.70 -18.76
C HIS A 349 -9.59 8.81 -18.11
N ASP A 350 -9.49 7.49 -18.30
CA ASP A 350 -10.38 6.48 -17.71
C ASP A 350 -9.86 5.92 -16.39
N VAL A 351 -8.66 6.35 -15.99
CA VAL A 351 -8.00 5.98 -14.75
C VAL A 351 -8.05 7.10 -13.74
N PHE A 352 -8.48 6.78 -12.52
CA PHE A 352 -8.60 7.68 -11.38
C PHE A 352 -7.72 7.18 -10.24
N LEU A 353 -7.00 8.08 -9.58
CA LEU A 353 -6.06 7.73 -8.52
C LEU A 353 -6.63 8.10 -7.15
N PHE A 354 -6.38 7.25 -6.16
CA PHE A 354 -6.90 7.41 -4.80
C PHE A 354 -5.79 7.21 -3.77
N PRO A 355 -5.92 7.76 -2.54
CA PRO A 355 -4.92 7.59 -1.48
C PRO A 355 -4.67 6.13 -1.07
N THR A 356 -5.66 5.25 -1.23
CA THR A 356 -5.56 3.83 -0.87
C THR A 356 -6.42 2.95 -1.81
N GLY A 357 -6.14 1.65 -1.84
CA GLY A 357 -7.01 0.68 -2.52
C GLY A 357 -8.44 0.68 -1.97
N MET A 358 -8.61 0.80 -0.64
CA MET A 358 -9.95 0.87 -0.04
C MET A 358 -10.72 2.13 -0.42
N SER A 359 -10.04 3.26 -0.61
CA SER A 359 -10.70 4.46 -1.12
C SER A 359 -11.14 4.30 -2.57
N ALA A 360 -10.41 3.53 -3.40
CA ALA A 360 -10.86 3.19 -4.75
C ALA A 360 -12.10 2.28 -4.73
N ILE A 361 -12.11 1.24 -3.89
CA ILE A 361 -13.27 0.34 -3.70
C ILE A 361 -14.48 1.13 -3.19
N TRP A 362 -14.30 1.94 -2.15
CA TRP A 362 -15.35 2.79 -1.61
C TRP A 362 -15.87 3.74 -2.68
N SER A 363 -14.99 4.42 -3.43
CA SER A 363 -15.41 5.30 -4.53
C SER A 363 -16.12 4.57 -5.66
N ALA A 364 -15.76 3.34 -6.00
CA ALA A 364 -16.50 2.52 -6.96
C ALA A 364 -17.93 2.26 -6.49
N HIS A 365 -18.12 1.98 -5.20
CA HIS A 365 -19.44 1.80 -4.62
C HIS A 365 -20.27 3.09 -4.61
N GLN A 366 -19.66 4.21 -4.24
CA GLN A 366 -20.34 5.51 -4.31
C GLN A 366 -20.69 5.91 -5.74
N LEU A 367 -19.86 5.52 -6.71
CA LEU A 367 -20.12 5.73 -8.12
C LEU A 367 -21.31 4.91 -8.60
N ALA A 368 -21.40 3.64 -8.19
CA ALA A 368 -22.55 2.79 -8.48
C ALA A 368 -23.84 3.39 -7.90
N LEU A 369 -23.84 3.80 -6.63
CA LEU A 369 -24.97 4.50 -5.99
C LEU A 369 -25.34 5.80 -6.72
N GLY A 370 -24.34 6.57 -7.17
CA GLY A 370 -24.55 7.86 -7.82
C GLY A 370 -24.99 7.75 -9.28
N ALA A 371 -24.64 6.66 -9.96
CA ALA A 371 -25.03 6.39 -11.34
C ALA A 371 -26.35 5.61 -11.45
N ALA A 372 -26.77 4.95 -10.37
CA ALA A 372 -28.03 4.21 -10.34
C ALA A 372 -29.26 5.15 -10.50
N PRO A 373 -30.31 4.71 -11.22
CA PRO A 373 -31.59 5.41 -11.26
C PRO A 373 -32.21 5.59 -9.87
N ALA A 374 -33.08 6.59 -9.74
CA ALA A 374 -33.93 6.74 -8.56
C ALA A 374 -34.81 5.50 -8.38
N GLY A 375 -35.01 5.05 -7.14
CA GLY A 375 -35.66 3.78 -6.80
C GLY A 375 -34.64 2.66 -6.58
N VAL A 376 -33.77 2.41 -7.57
CA VAL A 376 -32.68 1.43 -7.46
C VAL A 376 -31.69 1.87 -6.39
N ARG A 377 -31.26 3.13 -6.41
CA ARG A 377 -30.29 3.69 -5.45
C ARG A 377 -30.72 3.49 -3.98
N GLU A 378 -32.00 3.63 -3.69
CA GLU A 378 -32.55 3.59 -2.33
C GLU A 378 -32.88 2.19 -1.85
N SER A 379 -33.08 1.22 -2.75
CA SER A 379 -33.62 -0.09 -2.41
C SER A 379 -32.76 -1.29 -2.83
N ALA A 380 -31.95 -1.16 -3.88
CA ALA A 380 -31.15 -2.25 -4.41
C ALA A 380 -29.88 -2.48 -3.58
N LYS A 381 -29.69 -3.72 -3.14
CA LYS A 381 -28.47 -4.13 -2.44
C LYS A 381 -27.34 -4.40 -3.44
N SER A 382 -26.11 -4.25 -2.97
CA SER A 382 -24.93 -4.75 -3.66
C SER A 382 -24.77 -6.26 -3.38
N VAL A 383 -23.98 -6.95 -4.21
CA VAL A 383 -23.55 -8.33 -3.99
C VAL A 383 -22.04 -8.33 -3.73
N CYS A 384 -21.63 -9.06 -2.71
CA CYS A 384 -20.23 -9.37 -2.45
C CYS A 384 -20.02 -10.85 -2.80
N PHE A 385 -19.31 -11.11 -3.90
CA PHE A 385 -19.07 -12.46 -4.42
C PHE A 385 -17.64 -12.92 -4.12
N GLY A 386 -17.53 -14.05 -3.43
CA GLY A 386 -16.32 -14.52 -2.79
C GLY A 386 -16.12 -13.95 -1.39
N PHE A 387 -15.06 -14.38 -0.73
CA PHE A 387 -14.60 -13.85 0.55
C PHE A 387 -13.51 -12.80 0.28
N PRO A 388 -13.85 -11.53 0.01
CA PRO A 388 -12.85 -10.51 -0.25
C PRO A 388 -12.18 -10.09 1.05
N TYR A 389 -11.17 -9.25 0.90
CA TYR A 389 -10.58 -8.50 1.99
C TYR A 389 -11.67 -7.80 2.84
N THR A 390 -11.65 -8.05 4.15
CA THR A 390 -12.75 -7.85 5.13
C THR A 390 -13.51 -6.53 4.98
N ASP A 391 -12.81 -5.45 4.64
CA ASP A 391 -13.37 -4.11 4.59
C ASP A 391 -14.29 -3.87 3.38
N THR A 392 -14.15 -4.62 2.27
CA THR A 392 -15.05 -4.50 1.11
C THR A 392 -16.47 -4.87 1.49
N LEU A 393 -16.67 -6.01 2.18
CA LEU A 393 -17.99 -6.41 2.69
C LEU A 393 -18.56 -5.32 3.62
N LYS A 394 -17.74 -4.76 4.51
CA LYS A 394 -18.19 -3.70 5.43
C LYS A 394 -18.58 -2.41 4.71
N ILE A 395 -17.94 -2.08 3.58
CA ILE A 395 -18.38 -0.95 2.74
C ILE A 395 -19.80 -1.21 2.21
N LEU A 396 -20.03 -2.38 1.63
CA LEU A 396 -21.32 -2.72 1.01
C LEU A 396 -22.45 -2.85 2.03
N GLU A 397 -22.15 -3.28 3.26
CA GLU A 397 -23.12 -3.37 4.35
C GLU A 397 -23.50 -1.99 4.94
N LYS A 398 -22.54 -1.06 4.99
CA LYS A 398 -22.68 0.18 5.78
C LYS A 398 -23.09 1.39 4.94
N TRP A 399 -22.76 1.41 3.65
CA TRP A 399 -23.20 2.44 2.71
C TRP A 399 -24.29 1.88 1.80
N GLY A 400 -25.37 2.63 1.60
CA GLY A 400 -26.49 2.21 0.75
C GLY A 400 -27.42 1.16 1.41
N PRO A 401 -28.23 0.45 0.61
CA PRO A 401 -29.28 -0.47 1.09
C PRO A 401 -28.77 -1.79 1.72
N GLY A 402 -27.47 -2.06 1.66
CA GLY A 402 -26.83 -3.24 2.24
C GLY A 402 -26.30 -4.21 1.19
N CYS A 403 -25.94 -5.42 1.64
CA CYS A 403 -25.22 -6.41 0.84
C CYS A 403 -25.88 -7.79 0.90
N TYR A 404 -25.89 -8.51 -0.22
CA TYR A 404 -25.95 -9.98 -0.23
C TYR A 404 -24.52 -10.51 -0.20
N PHE A 405 -24.22 -11.41 0.73
CA PHE A 405 -22.89 -11.98 0.86
C PHE A 405 -22.89 -13.44 0.37
N LEU A 406 -22.17 -13.68 -0.71
CA LEU A 406 -21.98 -14.98 -1.34
C LEU A 406 -20.50 -15.36 -1.17
N GLY A 407 -20.17 -15.77 0.06
CA GLY A 407 -18.80 -15.78 0.56
C GLY A 407 -17.93 -16.95 0.09
N HIS A 408 -18.49 -18.01 -0.48
CA HIS A 408 -17.67 -19.11 -0.98
C HIS A 408 -16.98 -18.74 -2.30
N GLY A 409 -17.63 -17.93 -3.15
CA GLY A 409 -17.12 -17.52 -4.46
C GLY A 409 -16.94 -18.70 -5.42
N LEU A 410 -17.85 -19.67 -5.35
CA LEU A 410 -17.88 -20.88 -6.17
C LEU A 410 -19.12 -20.87 -7.09
N ASP A 411 -19.26 -21.88 -7.95
CA ASP A 411 -20.37 -21.94 -8.90
C ASP A 411 -21.74 -22.02 -8.21
N GLU A 412 -21.81 -22.65 -7.03
CA GLU A 412 -23.03 -22.73 -6.21
C GLU A 412 -23.50 -21.35 -5.71
N ASP A 413 -22.56 -20.43 -5.47
CA ASP A 413 -22.89 -19.05 -5.11
C ASP A 413 -23.45 -18.29 -6.30
N VAL A 414 -23.06 -18.63 -7.54
CA VAL A 414 -23.69 -18.06 -8.74
C VAL A 414 -25.11 -18.59 -8.90
N ASP A 415 -25.35 -19.87 -8.58
CA ASP A 415 -26.70 -20.44 -8.58
C ASP A 415 -27.59 -19.77 -7.52
N GLU A 416 -27.04 -19.39 -6.36
CA GLU A 416 -27.74 -18.55 -5.38
C GLU A 416 -28.01 -17.14 -5.92
N LEU A 417 -27.04 -16.51 -6.59
CA LEU A 417 -27.26 -15.21 -7.20
C LEU A 417 -28.42 -15.24 -8.20
N GLU A 418 -28.50 -16.27 -9.05
CA GLU A 418 -29.61 -16.47 -9.99
C GLU A 418 -30.96 -16.62 -9.25
N ARG A 419 -31.01 -17.34 -8.13
CA ARG A 419 -32.20 -17.44 -7.28
C ARG A 419 -32.59 -16.11 -6.65
N ILE A 420 -31.63 -15.31 -6.19
CA ILE A 420 -31.88 -13.96 -5.66
C ILE A 420 -32.48 -13.07 -6.74
N LEU A 421 -31.91 -13.07 -7.94
CA LEU A 421 -32.36 -12.26 -9.08
C LEU A 421 -33.78 -12.64 -9.53
N ALA A 422 -34.09 -13.94 -9.54
CA ALA A 422 -35.43 -14.45 -9.89
C ALA A 422 -36.49 -14.23 -8.79
N SER A 423 -36.08 -13.89 -7.56
CA SER A 423 -37.02 -13.70 -6.46
C SER A 423 -37.79 -12.38 -6.60
N PRO A 424 -39.10 -12.35 -6.27
CA PRO A 424 -39.87 -11.12 -6.34
C PRO A 424 -39.31 -10.06 -5.39
N SER A 425 -39.32 -8.81 -5.85
CA SER A 425 -38.97 -7.65 -5.02
C SER A 425 -39.94 -7.56 -3.83
N SER A 426 -39.40 -7.43 -2.62
CA SER A 426 -40.18 -7.27 -1.39
C SER A 426 -40.56 -5.81 -1.10
N SER A 427 -40.36 -4.89 -2.06
CA SER A 427 -40.63 -3.46 -1.87
C SER A 427 -42.12 -3.16 -2.03
N PRO A 428 -42.79 -2.50 -1.07
CA PRO A 428 -44.24 -2.25 -1.12
C PRO A 428 -44.72 -1.25 -2.19
N ASN A 429 -43.83 -0.66 -2.98
CA ASN A 429 -44.06 0.61 -3.67
C ASN A 429 -43.71 0.63 -5.18
N GLU A 430 -43.78 -0.48 -5.90
CA GLU A 430 -43.60 -0.43 -7.37
C GLU A 430 -44.66 -1.20 -8.17
N SER A 431 -45.09 -0.55 -9.24
CA SER A 431 -46.09 -0.96 -10.22
C SER A 431 -45.55 -2.02 -11.17
N GLU A 432 -46.25 -3.15 -11.25
CA GLU A 432 -46.49 -4.14 -12.34
C GLU A 432 -45.55 -4.35 -13.56
N ASN A 433 -44.43 -3.66 -13.77
CA ASN A 433 -43.53 -3.95 -14.88
C ASN A 433 -42.12 -4.28 -14.38
N ASP A 434 -41.96 -5.51 -13.90
CA ASP A 434 -40.97 -6.53 -14.33
C ASP A 434 -40.53 -7.50 -13.21
N GLY A 435 -41.13 -7.45 -12.02
CA GLY A 435 -41.17 -8.55 -11.03
C GLY A 435 -39.84 -9.02 -10.41
N GLU A 436 -38.68 -8.71 -10.99
CA GLU A 436 -37.36 -9.15 -10.55
C GLU A 436 -36.76 -8.22 -9.49
N ARG A 437 -35.87 -8.77 -8.66
CA ARG A 437 -35.21 -8.01 -7.60
C ARG A 437 -34.00 -7.23 -8.16
N PRO A 438 -33.96 -5.89 -8.02
CA PRO A 438 -32.84 -5.11 -8.53
C PRO A 438 -31.58 -5.33 -7.68
N ILE A 439 -30.44 -5.43 -8.36
CA ILE A 439 -29.10 -5.43 -7.76
C ILE A 439 -28.39 -4.15 -8.19
N LEU A 440 -27.73 -3.49 -7.25
CA LEU A 440 -27.00 -2.25 -7.52
C LEU A 440 -25.71 -2.53 -8.29
N ALA A 441 -24.86 -3.36 -7.69
CA ALA A 441 -23.56 -3.72 -8.20
C ALA A 441 -23.10 -5.03 -7.56
N LEU A 442 -22.30 -5.80 -8.30
CA LEU A 442 -21.59 -6.97 -7.79
C LEU A 442 -20.10 -6.65 -7.67
N PHE A 443 -19.53 -6.91 -6.51
CA PHE A 443 -18.11 -6.76 -6.22
C PHE A 443 -17.48 -8.14 -6.05
N THR A 444 -16.34 -8.36 -6.69
CA THR A 444 -15.54 -9.58 -6.54
C THR A 444 -14.05 -9.30 -6.69
N GLU A 445 -13.22 -10.15 -6.09
CA GLU A 445 -11.76 -10.14 -6.26
C GLU A 445 -11.34 -11.21 -7.28
N PHE A 446 -10.28 -10.95 -8.04
CA PHE A 446 -9.75 -11.94 -8.99
C PHE A 446 -8.22 -12.04 -8.92
N PRO A 447 -7.68 -13.13 -8.33
CA PRO A 447 -8.35 -14.09 -7.43
C PRO A 447 -8.57 -13.50 -6.02
N SER A 448 -9.37 -14.16 -5.19
CA SER A 448 -9.71 -13.72 -3.84
C SER A 448 -8.56 -13.80 -2.83
N ASN A 449 -8.57 -12.94 -1.83
CA ASN A 449 -7.64 -12.93 -0.70
C ASN A 449 -8.39 -13.36 0.59
N PRO A 450 -8.05 -14.51 1.23
CA PRO A 450 -6.80 -15.28 1.08
C PRO A 450 -6.92 -16.60 0.30
N LEU A 451 -8.14 -17.00 -0.10
CA LEU A 451 -8.42 -18.35 -0.61
C LEU A 451 -8.05 -18.55 -2.09
N LEU A 452 -7.75 -17.47 -2.80
CA LEU A 452 -7.27 -17.48 -4.18
C LEU A 452 -8.22 -18.19 -5.15
N ARG A 453 -9.51 -18.06 -4.88
CA ARG A 453 -10.60 -18.48 -5.78
C ARG A 453 -10.81 -17.39 -6.83
N SER A 454 -10.98 -17.81 -8.07
CA SER A 454 -11.32 -16.96 -9.20
C SER A 454 -12.79 -17.09 -9.50
N ALA A 455 -13.49 -15.97 -9.44
CA ALA A 455 -14.90 -15.89 -9.83
C ALA A 455 -15.09 -16.23 -11.32
N PRO A 456 -16.19 -16.88 -11.73
CA PRO A 456 -16.47 -17.18 -13.14
C PRO A 456 -16.94 -15.90 -13.87
N LEU A 457 -16.01 -14.97 -14.16
CA LEU A 457 -16.30 -13.63 -14.69
C LEU A 457 -17.18 -13.62 -15.96
N PRO A 458 -17.03 -14.54 -16.94
CA PRO A 458 -17.95 -14.58 -18.08
C PRO A 458 -19.41 -14.84 -17.68
N ARG A 459 -19.64 -15.73 -16.71
CA ARG A 459 -20.99 -16.04 -16.20
C ARG A 459 -21.56 -14.85 -15.42
N LEU A 460 -20.75 -14.23 -14.57
CA LEU A 460 -21.15 -13.03 -13.82
C LEU A 460 -21.44 -11.84 -14.75
N ARG A 461 -20.65 -11.64 -15.82
CA ARG A 461 -20.91 -10.62 -16.84
C ARG A 461 -22.24 -10.86 -17.54
N ALA A 462 -22.53 -12.10 -17.96
CA ALA A 462 -23.80 -12.43 -18.60
C ALA A 462 -25.00 -12.13 -17.70
N LEU A 463 -24.91 -12.40 -16.39
CA LEU A 463 -25.94 -12.02 -15.42
C LEU A 463 -26.05 -10.51 -15.25
N ALA A 464 -24.91 -9.81 -15.19
CA ALA A 464 -24.85 -8.36 -15.07
C ALA A 464 -25.51 -7.67 -16.29
N ASP A 465 -25.29 -8.18 -17.50
CA ASP A 465 -25.94 -7.66 -18.72
C ASP A 465 -27.44 -7.94 -18.73
N LYS A 466 -27.84 -9.16 -18.33
CA LYS A 466 -29.25 -9.57 -18.31
C LYS A 466 -30.07 -8.76 -17.29
N HIS A 467 -29.53 -8.54 -16.10
CA HIS A 467 -30.23 -7.89 -14.99
C HIS A 467 -29.77 -6.44 -14.73
N ASN A 468 -28.96 -5.88 -15.65
CA ASN A 468 -28.55 -4.48 -15.69
C ASN A 468 -27.93 -3.95 -14.39
N PHE A 469 -27.01 -4.72 -13.80
CA PHE A 469 -26.23 -4.30 -12.62
C PHE A 469 -24.76 -4.10 -12.96
N ILE A 470 -24.07 -3.26 -12.19
CA ILE A 470 -22.66 -2.93 -12.40
C ILE A 470 -21.77 -4.07 -11.90
N LEU A 471 -20.78 -4.49 -12.69
CA LEU A 471 -19.76 -5.46 -12.25
C LEU A 471 -18.45 -4.75 -11.90
N VAL A 472 -18.04 -4.84 -10.63
CA VAL A 472 -16.80 -4.30 -10.09
C VAL A 472 -15.84 -5.43 -9.76
N VAL A 473 -14.64 -5.40 -10.35
CA VAL A 473 -13.59 -6.41 -10.10
C VAL A 473 -12.38 -5.76 -9.44
N ASP A 474 -11.96 -6.27 -8.30
CA ASP A 474 -10.67 -5.95 -7.68
C ASP A 474 -9.59 -6.90 -8.21
N ASP A 475 -8.64 -6.35 -8.98
CA ASP A 475 -7.54 -7.10 -9.60
C ASP A 475 -6.24 -7.02 -8.81
N THR A 476 -6.25 -6.58 -7.54
CA THR A 476 -5.03 -6.34 -6.74
C THR A 476 -4.11 -7.57 -6.67
N ILE A 477 -4.67 -8.76 -6.45
CA ILE A 477 -3.87 -10.00 -6.31
C ILE A 477 -3.47 -10.54 -7.68
N GLY A 478 -4.41 -10.56 -8.63
CA GLY A 478 -4.15 -11.05 -9.97
C GLY A 478 -3.16 -10.16 -10.70
N ASN A 479 -3.25 -8.85 -10.50
CA ASN A 479 -2.59 -7.77 -11.20
C ASN A 479 -2.79 -7.80 -12.72
N PHE A 480 -2.67 -6.64 -13.35
CA PHE A 480 -3.04 -6.48 -14.75
C PHE A 480 -2.02 -6.99 -15.78
N LEU A 481 -0.89 -7.52 -15.33
CA LEU A 481 0.04 -8.24 -16.18
C LEU A 481 -0.26 -9.74 -16.23
N ASN A 482 -0.92 -10.28 -15.20
CA ASN A 482 -1.27 -11.70 -15.18
C ASN A 482 -2.71 -11.97 -15.59
N VAL A 483 -3.64 -11.05 -15.29
CA VAL A 483 -5.07 -11.21 -15.59
C VAL A 483 -5.66 -10.03 -16.38
N ALA A 484 -6.51 -10.35 -17.36
CA ALA A 484 -7.27 -9.42 -18.18
C ALA A 484 -8.75 -9.44 -17.76
N VAL A 485 -9.08 -8.74 -16.67
CA VAL A 485 -10.45 -8.72 -16.11
C VAL A 485 -11.32 -7.57 -16.63
N LEU A 486 -10.70 -6.49 -17.14
CA LEU A 486 -11.43 -5.32 -17.65
C LEU A 486 -12.44 -5.66 -18.76
N PRO A 487 -12.20 -6.62 -19.68
CA PRO A 487 -13.21 -7.05 -20.64
C PRO A 487 -14.53 -7.54 -20.04
N HIS A 488 -14.52 -7.98 -18.78
CA HIS A 488 -15.71 -8.45 -18.06
C HIS A 488 -16.26 -7.41 -17.07
N ALA A 489 -15.51 -6.37 -16.72
CA ALA A 489 -15.89 -5.44 -15.66
C ALA A 489 -16.40 -4.11 -16.22
N ASP A 490 -17.32 -3.46 -15.51
CA ASP A 490 -17.65 -2.05 -15.74
C ASP A 490 -16.63 -1.14 -15.04
N ILE A 491 -16.15 -1.59 -13.88
CA ILE A 491 -15.16 -0.90 -13.05
C ILE A 491 -14.11 -1.92 -12.60
N VAL A 492 -12.83 -1.61 -12.80
CA VAL A 492 -11.72 -2.33 -12.16
C VAL A 492 -11.10 -1.48 -11.09
N VAL A 493 -10.84 -2.05 -9.91
CA VAL A 493 -10.14 -1.38 -8.82
C VAL A 493 -8.86 -2.13 -8.47
N SER A 494 -7.82 -1.40 -8.08
CA SER A 494 -6.53 -1.98 -7.71
C SER A 494 -5.93 -1.26 -6.50
N SER A 495 -5.36 -1.99 -5.55
CA SER A 495 -4.49 -1.42 -4.52
C SER A 495 -3.07 -1.28 -5.05
N LEU A 496 -2.70 -0.04 -5.39
CA LEU A 496 -1.34 0.29 -5.84
C LEU A 496 -0.28 0.12 -4.73
N SER A 497 -0.71 0.15 -3.47
CA SER A 497 0.15 -0.09 -2.29
C SER A 497 0.84 -1.46 -2.26
N LYS A 498 0.39 -2.42 -3.09
CA LYS A 498 0.86 -3.81 -3.11
C LYS A 498 1.95 -3.98 -4.16
N ILE A 499 1.88 -5.03 -4.97
CA ILE A 499 2.91 -5.39 -5.95
C ILE A 499 3.19 -4.28 -6.97
N PHE A 500 2.22 -3.42 -7.26
CA PHE A 500 2.42 -2.25 -8.11
C PHE A 500 3.52 -1.33 -7.54
N SER A 501 3.48 -1.00 -6.24
CA SER A 501 4.56 -0.28 -5.56
C SER A 501 5.73 -1.19 -5.18
N GLY A 502 5.49 -2.32 -4.51
CA GLY A 502 6.52 -3.26 -4.08
C GLY A 502 7.37 -2.82 -2.87
N ASP A 503 7.61 -1.53 -2.69
CA ASP A 503 8.51 -1.01 -1.66
C ASP A 503 7.91 -0.91 -0.25
N ALA A 504 6.58 -1.10 -0.11
CA ALA A 504 5.86 -0.94 1.15
C ALA A 504 6.13 0.40 1.88
N ASN A 505 6.28 1.49 1.13
CA ASN A 505 6.53 2.84 1.66
C ASN A 505 5.52 3.90 1.17
N ALA A 506 4.56 3.52 0.32
CA ALA A 506 3.56 4.42 -0.25
C ALA A 506 2.23 3.69 -0.38
N MET A 507 1.15 4.38 -0.04
CA MET A 507 -0.20 3.89 -0.28
C MET A 507 -0.77 4.52 -1.54
N GLY A 508 -1.58 3.75 -2.26
CA GLY A 508 -2.36 4.26 -3.37
C GLY A 508 -3.42 3.25 -3.80
N GLY A 509 -4.41 3.75 -4.53
CA GLY A 509 -5.44 2.97 -5.22
C GLY A 509 -5.67 3.52 -6.61
N ALA A 510 -6.20 2.66 -7.48
CA ALA A 510 -6.64 3.02 -8.81
C ALA A 510 -8.06 2.51 -9.06
N LEU A 511 -8.80 3.25 -9.88
CA LEU A 511 -10.06 2.84 -10.45
C LEU A 511 -10.00 3.08 -11.95
N VAL A 512 -10.33 2.06 -12.74
CA VAL A 512 -10.42 2.12 -14.20
C VAL A 512 -11.87 1.92 -14.60
N LEU A 513 -12.43 2.87 -15.36
CA LEU A 513 -13.74 2.71 -16.00
C LEU A 513 -13.58 2.04 -17.35
N ASN A 514 -14.42 1.04 -17.63
CA ASN A 514 -14.44 0.38 -18.94
C ASN A 514 -15.20 1.24 -19.96
N PRO A 515 -14.55 1.84 -20.98
CA PRO A 515 -15.22 2.68 -21.97
C PRO A 515 -16.15 1.91 -22.93
N ALA A 516 -16.01 0.59 -23.01
CA ALA A 516 -16.86 -0.28 -23.82
C ALA A 516 -18.13 -0.75 -23.08
N GLY A 517 -18.23 -0.55 -21.76
CA GLY A 517 -19.37 -0.99 -20.95
C GLY A 517 -20.61 -0.11 -21.12
N ALA A 518 -21.81 -0.71 -21.02
CA ALA A 518 -23.08 0.00 -21.16
C ALA A 518 -23.29 1.08 -20.09
N HIS A 519 -22.75 0.87 -18.89
CA HIS A 519 -22.85 1.82 -17.78
C HIS A 519 -21.86 3.00 -17.90
N TYR A 520 -20.88 2.94 -18.82
CA TYR A 520 -19.79 3.91 -18.91
C TYR A 520 -20.24 5.38 -18.99
N PRO A 521 -21.22 5.79 -19.82
CA PRO A 521 -21.62 7.20 -19.90
C PRO A 521 -22.16 7.75 -18.58
N ALA A 522 -22.92 6.94 -17.83
CA ALA A 522 -23.45 7.30 -16.53
C ALA A 522 -22.32 7.35 -15.48
N LEU A 523 -21.49 6.31 -15.41
CA LEU A 523 -20.34 6.25 -14.51
C LEU A 523 -19.38 7.41 -14.76
N LYS A 524 -19.02 7.70 -16.02
CA LYS A 524 -18.10 8.79 -16.38
C LYS A 524 -18.65 10.16 -15.98
N ARG A 525 -19.94 10.40 -16.22
CA ARG A 525 -20.61 11.65 -15.83
C ARG A 525 -20.62 11.83 -14.31
N THR A 526 -21.00 10.79 -13.58
CA THR A 526 -21.02 10.80 -12.10
C THR A 526 -19.62 10.99 -11.55
N MET A 527 -18.62 10.32 -12.12
CA MET A 527 -17.22 10.47 -11.75
C MET A 527 -16.76 11.91 -11.96
N GLY A 528 -17.07 12.53 -13.10
CA GLY A 528 -16.73 13.94 -13.37
C GLY A 528 -17.35 14.94 -12.38
N ALA A 529 -18.49 14.61 -11.76
CA ALA A 529 -19.13 15.44 -10.74
C ALA A 529 -18.61 15.18 -9.32
N GLN A 530 -18.19 13.95 -9.02
CA GLN A 530 -17.88 13.50 -7.67
C GLN A 530 -16.39 13.38 -7.36
N TYR A 531 -15.55 13.10 -8.37
CA TYR A 531 -14.12 12.88 -8.17
C TYR A 531 -13.41 14.15 -7.71
N GLU A 532 -12.58 13.97 -6.69
CA GLU A 532 -11.64 14.97 -6.20
C GLU A 532 -10.27 14.29 -6.09
N ASP A 533 -9.25 14.86 -6.72
CA ASP A 533 -7.89 14.32 -6.64
C ASP A 533 -7.26 14.67 -5.29
N VAL A 534 -7.60 13.86 -4.28
CA VAL A 534 -7.05 13.94 -2.91
C VAL A 534 -5.80 13.08 -2.74
N TYR A 535 -5.24 12.52 -3.82
CA TYR A 535 -4.03 11.72 -3.73
C TYR A 535 -2.82 12.64 -3.52
N TRP A 536 -2.17 12.55 -2.37
CA TRP A 536 -1.11 13.50 -1.99
C TRP A 536 0.07 13.47 -2.97
N ALA A 537 0.59 14.65 -3.29
CA ALA A 537 1.63 14.86 -4.30
C ALA A 537 2.86 14.00 -4.06
N GLU A 538 3.37 13.97 -2.83
CA GLU A 538 4.57 13.22 -2.48
C GLU A 538 4.33 11.70 -2.51
N ASP A 539 3.16 11.24 -2.07
CA ASP A 539 2.79 9.83 -2.18
C ASP A 539 2.71 9.39 -3.66
N ALA A 540 2.21 10.25 -4.55
CA ALA A 540 2.19 9.99 -5.99
C ALA A 540 3.60 9.94 -6.61
N LEU A 541 4.53 10.77 -6.16
CA LEU A 541 5.94 10.75 -6.62
C LEU A 541 6.62 9.42 -6.25
N PHE A 542 6.48 8.98 -4.99
CA PHE A 542 7.00 7.68 -4.56
C PHE A 542 6.32 6.53 -5.31
N MET A 543 5.00 6.57 -5.46
CA MET A 543 4.27 5.53 -6.19
C MET A 543 4.69 5.41 -7.66
N GLU A 544 4.89 6.54 -8.34
CA GLU A 544 5.37 6.53 -9.72
C GLU A 544 6.76 5.90 -9.80
N ARG A 545 7.70 6.35 -8.95
CA ARG A 545 9.06 5.82 -8.88
C ARG A 545 9.06 4.30 -8.66
N ASN A 546 8.35 3.84 -7.64
CA ASN A 546 8.38 2.43 -7.23
C ASN A 546 7.71 1.50 -8.26
N SER A 547 6.83 2.04 -9.11
CA SER A 547 6.11 1.24 -10.12
C SER A 547 6.83 1.14 -11.47
N ARG A 548 7.99 1.78 -11.65
CA ARG A 548 8.73 1.76 -12.93
C ARG A 548 9.23 0.37 -13.32
N ASP A 549 9.58 -0.47 -12.36
CA ASP A 549 10.05 -1.83 -12.62
C ASP A 549 8.99 -2.90 -12.31
N PHE A 550 7.72 -2.49 -12.19
CA PHE A 550 6.58 -3.33 -11.85
C PHE A 550 6.53 -4.61 -12.68
N ALA A 551 6.65 -4.51 -14.01
CA ALA A 551 6.56 -5.68 -14.89
C ALA A 551 7.71 -6.67 -14.71
N ARG A 552 8.94 -6.18 -14.55
CA ARG A 552 10.11 -7.01 -14.24
C ARG A 552 9.92 -7.73 -12.91
N ARG A 553 9.41 -7.03 -11.89
CA ARG A 553 9.18 -7.60 -10.56
C ARG A 553 8.10 -8.67 -10.59
N VAL A 554 6.98 -8.43 -11.28
CA VAL A 554 5.89 -9.42 -11.43
C VAL A 554 6.40 -10.71 -12.05
N ARG A 555 7.16 -10.64 -13.16
CA ARG A 555 7.73 -11.84 -13.79
C ARG A 555 8.56 -12.69 -12.82
N ARG A 556 9.48 -12.05 -12.08
CA ARG A 556 10.33 -12.75 -11.10
C ARG A 556 9.49 -13.34 -9.95
N VAL A 557 8.53 -12.58 -9.45
CA VAL A 557 7.63 -13.02 -8.38
C VAL A 557 6.79 -14.21 -8.84
N ASP A 558 6.26 -14.20 -10.06
CA ASP A 558 5.50 -15.32 -10.62
C ASP A 558 6.34 -16.61 -10.72
N GLU A 559 7.56 -16.51 -11.24
CA GLU A 559 8.49 -17.65 -11.32
C GLU A 559 8.84 -18.22 -9.94
N ASN A 560 9.18 -17.34 -9.00
CA ASN A 560 9.53 -17.72 -7.63
C ASN A 560 8.34 -18.38 -6.93
N THR A 561 7.15 -17.78 -7.04
CA THR A 561 5.93 -18.28 -6.38
C THR A 561 5.52 -19.61 -6.95
N LEU A 562 5.58 -19.78 -8.27
CA LEU A 562 5.30 -21.06 -8.91
C LEU A 562 6.22 -22.16 -8.40
N ALA A 563 7.54 -21.90 -8.33
CA ALA A 563 8.51 -22.89 -7.85
C ALA A 563 8.25 -23.29 -6.38
N VAL A 564 7.96 -22.33 -5.51
CA VAL A 564 7.62 -22.58 -4.10
C VAL A 564 6.31 -23.36 -3.98
N CYS A 565 5.27 -22.95 -4.70
CA CYS A 565 3.97 -23.62 -4.70
C CYS A 565 4.07 -25.07 -5.22
N GLU A 566 4.86 -25.33 -6.26
CA GLU A 566 5.09 -26.69 -6.75
C GLU A 566 5.83 -27.56 -5.72
N PHE A 567 6.85 -27.00 -5.05
CA PHE A 567 7.57 -27.67 -3.98
C PHE A 567 6.65 -28.05 -2.81
N LEU A 568 5.77 -27.13 -2.39
CA LEU A 568 4.83 -27.34 -1.27
C LEU A 568 3.67 -28.26 -1.66
N HIS A 569 3.10 -28.08 -2.86
CA HIS A 569 1.96 -28.86 -3.33
C HIS A 569 2.31 -30.34 -3.51
N ALA A 570 3.52 -30.65 -3.98
CA ALA A 570 4.05 -32.01 -4.06
C ALA A 570 4.10 -32.75 -2.71
N ARG A 571 3.99 -32.02 -1.59
CA ARG A 571 4.02 -32.54 -0.20
C ARG A 571 2.69 -32.33 0.53
N SER A 572 1.62 -31.98 -0.19
CA SER A 572 0.30 -31.72 0.38
C SER A 572 -0.61 -32.95 0.37
N ALA A 573 -1.48 -33.05 1.38
CA ALA A 573 -2.48 -34.10 1.48
C ALA A 573 -3.50 -34.04 0.33
N ALA A 574 -3.92 -32.84 -0.06
CA ALA A 574 -4.85 -32.62 -1.17
C ALA A 574 -4.38 -33.28 -2.49
N LEU A 575 -3.08 -33.21 -2.81
CA LEU A 575 -2.54 -33.88 -4.00
C LEU A 575 -2.57 -35.41 -3.86
N ALA A 576 -2.18 -35.93 -2.69
CA ALA A 576 -2.18 -37.36 -2.41
C ALA A 576 -3.59 -37.98 -2.47
N SER A 577 -4.64 -37.23 -2.13
CA SER A 577 -6.04 -37.69 -2.24
C SER A 577 -6.60 -37.61 -3.66
N SER A 578 -6.06 -36.73 -4.51
CA SER A 578 -6.53 -36.53 -5.90
C SER A 578 -5.90 -37.47 -6.93
N SER A 579 -4.80 -38.14 -6.58
CA SER A 579 -4.15 -39.12 -7.44
C SER A 579 -4.84 -40.48 -7.34
N SER A 580 -5.26 -41.05 -8.48
CA SER A 580 -5.90 -42.37 -8.54
C SER A 580 -4.95 -43.46 -7.97
N PRO A 581 -5.43 -44.56 -7.36
CA PRO A 581 -4.59 -45.55 -6.66
C PRO A 581 -3.70 -46.41 -7.57
N THR A 582 -3.42 -45.98 -8.79
CA THR A 582 -2.70 -46.76 -9.79
C THR A 582 -1.22 -46.40 -9.77
N SER A 583 -0.43 -47.28 -9.16
CA SER A 583 1.04 -47.41 -9.23
C SER A 583 1.87 -46.58 -8.25
N SER A 584 1.90 -47.01 -7.00
CA SER A 584 3.11 -47.53 -6.35
C SER A 584 2.75 -47.95 -4.92
N LEU A 585 3.33 -49.05 -4.45
CA LEU A 585 3.26 -49.44 -3.05
C LEU A 585 3.68 -48.23 -2.18
N PRO A 586 2.98 -47.91 -1.08
CA PRO A 586 3.44 -46.88 -0.17
C PRO A 586 4.85 -47.28 0.30
N ASN A 587 5.83 -46.45 -0.04
CA ASN A 587 7.17 -46.64 0.49
C ASN A 587 7.05 -46.42 2.01
N GLU A 588 7.31 -47.45 2.82
CA GLU A 588 7.16 -47.46 4.29
C GLU A 588 7.90 -46.29 4.98
N ASN A 589 8.80 -45.59 4.27
CA ASN A 589 9.55 -44.43 4.74
C ASN A 589 8.94 -43.06 4.37
N THR A 590 7.72 -42.99 3.80
CA THR A 590 7.12 -41.70 3.41
C THR A 590 6.36 -41.11 4.60
N LYS A 591 6.89 -40.02 5.16
CA LYS A 591 6.23 -39.28 6.25
C LYS A 591 4.83 -38.81 5.83
N PRO A 592 3.83 -38.83 6.74
CA PRO A 592 2.51 -38.31 6.42
C PRO A 592 2.59 -36.82 6.07
N PRO A 593 1.79 -36.34 5.10
CA PRO A 593 1.82 -34.94 4.69
C PRO A 593 1.34 -34.04 5.84
N ILE A 594 2.11 -32.98 6.14
CA ILE A 594 1.74 -31.99 7.17
C ILE A 594 0.99 -30.79 6.60
N ILE A 595 1.16 -30.52 5.31
CA ILE A 595 0.39 -29.52 4.57
C ILE A 595 -0.94 -30.18 4.18
N ASN A 596 -2.05 -29.58 4.57
CA ASN A 596 -3.36 -30.03 4.16
C ASN A 596 -3.63 -29.58 2.72
N GLN A 597 -3.62 -28.25 2.47
CA GLN A 597 -3.93 -27.67 1.17
C GLN A 597 -3.03 -26.49 0.84
N VAL A 598 -2.69 -26.37 -0.45
CA VAL A 598 -2.03 -25.19 -1.05
C VAL A 598 -3.07 -24.43 -1.86
N PHE A 599 -3.42 -23.23 -1.42
CA PHE A 599 -4.26 -22.30 -2.17
C PHE A 599 -3.38 -21.45 -3.08
N TYR A 600 -3.48 -21.70 -4.39
CA TYR A 600 -2.78 -20.96 -5.43
C TYR A 600 -3.60 -21.05 -6.72
N PRO A 601 -3.73 -20.00 -7.55
CA PRO A 601 -4.69 -20.01 -8.66
C PRO A 601 -4.45 -21.09 -9.72
N LYS A 602 -3.23 -21.64 -9.79
CA LYS A 602 -2.91 -22.84 -10.60
C LYS A 602 -3.71 -24.07 -10.19
N TYR A 603 -4.09 -24.18 -8.91
CA TYR A 603 -4.75 -25.34 -8.33
C TYR A 603 -6.18 -25.05 -7.89
N ILE A 604 -6.51 -23.80 -7.58
CA ILE A 604 -7.82 -23.38 -7.08
C ILE A 604 -8.60 -22.71 -8.20
N THR A 605 -9.78 -23.25 -8.54
CA THR A 605 -10.64 -22.77 -9.64
C THR A 605 -9.85 -22.52 -10.95
N PRO A 606 -9.01 -23.48 -11.40
CA PRO A 606 -8.03 -23.24 -12.46
C PRO A 606 -8.69 -22.86 -13.80
N HIS A 607 -9.88 -23.37 -14.08
CA HIS A 607 -10.64 -23.03 -15.28
C HIS A 607 -11.07 -21.56 -15.32
N ASN A 608 -11.56 -21.04 -14.18
CA ASN A 608 -11.97 -19.64 -14.06
C ASN A 608 -10.76 -18.71 -14.20
N TYR A 609 -9.64 -19.04 -13.54
CA TYR A 609 -8.39 -18.27 -13.67
C TYR A 609 -7.88 -18.25 -15.12
N ALA A 610 -7.83 -19.42 -15.77
CA ALA A 610 -7.32 -19.56 -17.13
C ALA A 610 -8.08 -18.70 -18.15
N THR A 611 -9.40 -18.55 -17.97
CA THR A 611 -10.24 -17.76 -18.88
C THR A 611 -9.86 -16.27 -18.90
N CYS A 612 -9.34 -15.75 -17.78
CA CYS A 612 -8.95 -14.35 -17.67
C CYS A 612 -7.43 -14.16 -17.69
N ARG A 613 -6.63 -15.20 -17.93
CA ARG A 613 -5.17 -15.10 -17.93
C ARG A 613 -4.70 -14.32 -19.16
N VAL A 614 -3.79 -13.37 -18.97
CA VAL A 614 -3.24 -12.59 -20.09
C VAL A 614 -2.58 -13.51 -21.10
N LEU A 615 -2.96 -13.34 -22.37
CA LEU A 615 -2.42 -14.09 -23.51
C LEU A 615 -1.45 -13.20 -24.29
N SER A 616 -0.40 -13.80 -24.83
CA SER A 616 0.48 -13.13 -25.80
C SER A 616 -0.33 -12.70 -27.02
N PRO A 617 -0.27 -11.41 -27.42
CA PRO A 617 -0.98 -10.93 -28.61
C PRO A 617 -0.52 -11.60 -29.91
N THR A 618 0.70 -12.16 -29.94
CA THR A 618 1.29 -12.75 -31.15
C THR A 618 1.03 -14.25 -31.27
N THR A 619 1.05 -14.99 -30.16
CA THR A 619 0.93 -16.45 -30.17
C THR A 619 -0.43 -16.93 -29.65
N GLY A 620 -1.19 -16.10 -28.95
CA GLY A 620 -2.41 -16.48 -28.25
C GLY A 620 -2.17 -17.43 -27.06
N VAL A 621 -0.91 -17.69 -26.71
CA VAL A 621 -0.52 -18.57 -25.59
C VAL A 621 -0.51 -17.75 -24.29
N PRO A 622 -0.91 -18.33 -23.14
CA PRO A 622 -0.83 -17.64 -21.86
C PRO A 622 0.58 -17.12 -21.55
N GLU A 623 0.67 -15.82 -21.29
CA GLU A 623 1.90 -15.11 -20.91
C GLU A 623 1.84 -14.67 -19.45
N GLY A 624 0.65 -14.26 -18.96
CA GLY A 624 0.46 -13.85 -17.57
C GLY A 624 0.81 -14.96 -16.58
N GLY A 625 1.34 -14.62 -15.41
CA GLY A 625 1.63 -15.58 -14.34
C GLY A 625 0.40 -16.01 -13.53
N TYR A 626 0.62 -16.38 -12.28
CA TYR A 626 -0.44 -16.77 -11.32
C TYR A 626 -0.47 -15.86 -10.08
N GLY A 627 0.40 -14.85 -10.02
CA GLY A 627 0.56 -13.92 -8.91
C GLY A 627 1.56 -14.36 -7.86
N GLY A 628 1.87 -13.44 -6.95
CA GLY A 628 2.87 -13.62 -5.88
C GLY A 628 2.34 -14.15 -4.55
N LEU A 629 1.04 -14.44 -4.46
CA LEU A 629 0.36 -14.76 -3.21
C LEU A 629 -0.11 -16.21 -3.22
N PHE A 630 0.13 -16.92 -2.12
CA PHE A 630 -0.46 -18.23 -1.85
C PHE A 630 -0.82 -18.37 -0.37
N SER A 631 -1.69 -19.33 -0.05
CA SER A 631 -2.03 -19.68 1.34
C SER A 631 -1.85 -21.17 1.59
N LEU A 632 -1.55 -21.53 2.83
CA LEU A 632 -1.39 -22.90 3.29
C LEU A 632 -2.33 -23.17 4.46
N THR A 633 -2.94 -24.34 4.46
CA THR A 633 -3.50 -24.96 5.67
C THR A 633 -2.70 -26.20 6.04
N PHE A 634 -2.72 -26.56 7.31
CA PHE A 634 -1.94 -27.66 7.86
C PHE A 634 -2.85 -28.67 8.53
N THR A 635 -2.37 -29.89 8.74
CA THR A 635 -3.14 -30.96 9.40
C THR A 635 -3.40 -30.68 10.89
N SER A 636 -2.68 -29.74 11.50
CA SER A 636 -2.93 -29.27 12.86
C SER A 636 -2.52 -27.81 13.05
N LEU A 637 -3.12 -27.16 14.04
CA LEU A 637 -2.75 -25.79 14.43
C LEU A 637 -1.31 -25.71 14.97
N LEU A 638 -0.82 -26.78 15.60
CA LEU A 638 0.58 -26.88 16.04
C LEU A 638 1.53 -26.81 14.84
N ALA A 639 1.23 -27.53 13.76
CA ALA A 639 2.02 -27.48 12.53
C ALA A 639 2.02 -26.09 11.90
N SER A 640 0.86 -25.42 11.81
CA SER A 640 0.75 -24.04 11.33
C SER A 640 1.64 -23.08 12.11
N ARG A 641 1.59 -23.16 13.45
CA ARG A 641 2.38 -22.33 14.37
C ARG A 641 3.88 -22.56 14.16
N ALA A 642 4.31 -23.82 14.19
CA ALA A 642 5.71 -24.19 14.03
C ALA A 642 6.26 -23.79 12.66
N PHE A 643 5.49 -24.01 11.59
CA PHE A 643 5.86 -23.57 10.24
C PHE A 643 6.00 -22.04 10.17
N PHE A 644 4.99 -21.29 10.63
CA PHE A 644 5.00 -19.84 10.57
C PHE A 644 6.15 -19.26 11.39
N ASP A 645 6.37 -19.73 12.61
CA ASP A 645 7.43 -19.24 13.49
C ASP A 645 8.83 -19.54 12.91
N ALA A 646 9.02 -20.69 12.27
CA ALA A 646 10.28 -21.10 11.68
C ALA A 646 10.58 -20.48 10.30
N LEU A 647 9.58 -19.98 9.56
CA LEU A 647 9.79 -19.40 8.23
C LEU A 647 10.64 -18.11 8.32
N PRO A 648 11.86 -18.08 7.74
CA PRO A 648 12.82 -16.99 7.90
C PRO A 648 12.59 -15.85 6.91
N CYS A 649 11.35 -15.34 6.84
CA CYS A 649 10.98 -14.17 6.04
C CYS A 649 10.47 -13.03 6.93
N MET A 650 10.17 -11.89 6.32
CA MET A 650 9.46 -10.83 7.04
C MET A 650 8.06 -11.32 7.43
N LYS A 651 7.52 -10.82 8.54
CA LYS A 651 6.20 -11.24 9.04
C LYS A 651 5.36 -10.04 9.41
N GLY A 652 4.20 -9.88 8.76
CA GLY A 652 3.37 -8.69 8.92
C GLY A 652 2.11 -8.69 8.04
N PRO A 653 1.19 -7.74 8.26
CA PRO A 653 -0.17 -7.77 7.69
C PRO A 653 -0.28 -7.49 6.18
N SER A 654 0.76 -6.94 5.55
CA SER A 654 0.70 -6.53 4.14
C SER A 654 0.94 -7.71 3.18
N LEU A 655 1.15 -7.41 1.89
CA LEU A 655 1.49 -8.34 0.81
C LEU A 655 2.00 -7.56 -0.41
N GLY A 656 2.49 -8.27 -1.43
CA GLY A 656 2.91 -7.70 -2.72
C GLY A 656 4.14 -6.83 -2.57
N THR A 657 5.16 -7.31 -1.86
CA THR A 657 6.39 -6.59 -1.55
C THR A 657 7.57 -7.10 -2.35
N ASN A 658 8.64 -6.31 -2.43
CA ASN A 658 9.91 -6.72 -3.08
C ASN A 658 10.65 -7.82 -2.31
N PHE A 659 10.22 -8.10 -1.08
CA PHE A 659 10.70 -9.16 -0.19
C PHE A 659 9.52 -10.05 0.21
N THR A 660 9.81 -11.27 0.62
CA THR A 660 8.82 -12.26 1.05
C THR A 660 8.25 -11.89 2.42
N LEU A 661 6.93 -11.93 2.52
CA LEU A 661 6.16 -11.57 3.71
C LEU A 661 5.13 -12.64 4.03
N ALA A 662 5.04 -13.07 5.29
CA ALA A 662 4.05 -14.03 5.76
C ALA A 662 3.19 -13.49 6.90
N CYS A 663 1.97 -14.00 7.04
CA CYS A 663 1.14 -13.78 8.23
C CYS A 663 0.21 -14.97 8.52
N PRO A 664 -0.18 -15.19 9.78
CA PRO A 664 -1.31 -16.07 10.13
C PRO A 664 -2.61 -15.32 9.84
N TYR A 665 -3.04 -15.35 8.57
CA TYR A 665 -4.06 -14.43 8.05
C TYR A 665 -5.35 -14.43 8.89
N THR A 666 -5.86 -15.62 9.21
CA THR A 666 -7.15 -15.74 9.91
C THR A 666 -7.07 -15.17 11.32
N ILE A 667 -5.95 -15.39 12.02
CA ILE A 667 -5.70 -14.76 13.32
C ILE A 667 -5.68 -13.25 13.16
N LEU A 668 -4.91 -12.72 12.20
CA LEU A 668 -4.72 -11.28 12.07
C LEU A 668 -5.95 -10.52 11.54
N ALA A 669 -6.78 -11.16 10.71
CA ALA A 669 -7.90 -10.51 10.03
C ALA A 669 -9.26 -10.81 10.67
N HIS A 670 -9.39 -11.94 11.38
CA HIS A 670 -10.68 -12.49 11.82
C HIS A 670 -10.63 -13.06 13.24
N TYR A 671 -9.70 -12.61 14.10
CA TYR A 671 -9.53 -13.13 15.48
C TYR A 671 -10.83 -13.19 16.28
N ALA A 672 -11.64 -12.13 16.20
CA ALA A 672 -12.89 -12.03 16.94
C ALA A 672 -14.06 -12.82 16.29
N GLU A 673 -13.85 -13.41 15.13
CA GLU A 673 -14.89 -14.07 14.31
C GLU A 673 -14.43 -15.38 13.67
N LEU A 674 -13.49 -16.10 14.31
CA LEU A 674 -12.90 -17.35 13.79
C LEU A 674 -13.95 -18.40 13.36
N PRO A 675 -15.04 -18.69 14.13
CA PRO A 675 -16.04 -19.67 13.70
C PRO A 675 -16.79 -19.22 12.43
N TRP A 676 -17.03 -17.91 12.28
CA TRP A 676 -17.69 -17.37 11.10
C TRP A 676 -16.78 -17.48 9.87
N ALA A 677 -15.49 -17.11 10.01
CA ALA A 677 -14.50 -17.22 8.94
C ALA A 677 -14.32 -18.68 8.49
N ALA A 678 -14.26 -19.62 9.44
CA ALA A 678 -14.17 -21.05 9.17
C ALA A 678 -15.37 -21.57 8.35
N GLY A 679 -16.57 -21.01 8.56
CA GLY A 679 -17.77 -21.33 7.78
C GLY A 679 -17.63 -21.04 6.27
N TRP A 680 -16.72 -20.15 5.87
CA TRP A 680 -16.43 -19.82 4.47
C TRP A 680 -15.19 -20.54 3.91
N GLY A 681 -14.54 -21.38 4.72
CA GLY A 681 -13.31 -22.08 4.39
C GLY A 681 -12.02 -21.33 4.78
N VAL A 682 -12.13 -20.25 5.57
CA VAL A 682 -10.97 -19.51 6.11
C VAL A 682 -10.63 -20.07 7.49
N GLU A 683 -9.80 -21.12 7.50
CA GLU A 683 -9.45 -21.86 8.72
C GLU A 683 -8.52 -21.07 9.65
N GLU A 684 -8.63 -21.31 10.97
CA GLU A 684 -7.78 -20.67 12.01
C GLU A 684 -6.27 -20.83 11.72
N GLY A 685 -5.88 -22.03 11.27
CA GLY A 685 -4.49 -22.39 10.98
C GLY A 685 -3.92 -21.86 9.66
N LEU A 686 -4.65 -21.00 8.92
CA LEU A 686 -4.24 -20.53 7.59
C LEU A 686 -3.05 -19.57 7.66
N VAL A 687 -1.96 -19.93 6.98
CA VAL A 687 -0.78 -19.09 6.79
C VAL A 687 -0.77 -18.55 5.37
N ARG A 688 -0.79 -17.22 5.22
CA ARG A 688 -0.70 -16.54 3.92
C ARG A 688 0.72 -16.05 3.69
N VAL A 689 1.22 -16.26 2.48
CA VAL A 689 2.58 -15.90 2.08
C VAL A 689 2.54 -15.12 0.77
N SER A 690 3.22 -13.97 0.75
CA SER A 690 3.51 -13.18 -0.43
C SER A 690 4.99 -13.31 -0.76
N ILE A 691 5.34 -13.94 -1.87
CA ILE A 691 6.72 -14.13 -2.31
C ILE A 691 7.28 -12.84 -2.93
N GLY A 692 8.55 -12.57 -2.62
CA GLY A 692 9.29 -11.42 -3.13
C GLY A 692 10.33 -11.78 -4.20
N LEU A 693 11.37 -10.96 -4.28
CA LEU A 693 12.41 -11.02 -5.30
C LEU A 693 13.65 -11.83 -4.88
N GLU A 694 13.61 -12.50 -3.72
CA GLU A 694 14.73 -13.30 -3.25
C GLU A 694 15.16 -14.37 -4.27
N GLU A 695 16.38 -14.88 -4.09
CA GLU A 695 16.85 -15.98 -4.93
C GLU A 695 16.00 -17.24 -4.72
N ARG A 696 15.60 -17.85 -5.84
CA ARG A 696 14.70 -19.02 -5.85
C ARG A 696 15.18 -20.12 -4.91
N ASP A 697 16.47 -20.45 -4.93
CA ASP A 697 17.02 -21.55 -4.13
C ASP A 697 17.07 -21.18 -2.63
N VAL A 698 17.19 -19.90 -2.30
CA VAL A 698 17.07 -19.39 -0.93
C VAL A 698 15.64 -19.55 -0.44
N LEU A 699 14.66 -19.16 -1.25
CA LEU A 699 13.24 -19.37 -0.93
C LEU A 699 12.94 -20.86 -0.68
N LEU A 700 13.34 -21.74 -1.59
CA LEU A 700 13.12 -23.18 -1.43
C LEU A 700 13.77 -23.74 -0.15
N SER A 701 14.97 -23.27 0.20
CA SER A 701 15.64 -23.62 1.46
C SER A 701 14.83 -23.15 2.69
N TRP A 702 14.29 -21.93 2.66
CA TRP A 702 13.46 -21.39 3.73
C TRP A 702 12.19 -22.22 3.97
N PHE A 703 11.48 -22.55 2.90
CA PHE A 703 10.27 -23.37 2.97
C PHE A 703 10.57 -24.80 3.40
N ALA A 704 11.69 -25.39 2.96
CA ALA A 704 12.12 -26.69 3.42
C ALA A 704 12.38 -26.69 4.94
N GLY A 705 13.14 -25.72 5.45
CA GLY A 705 13.43 -25.61 6.88
C GLY A 705 12.18 -25.39 7.75
N ALA A 706 11.24 -24.55 7.28
CA ALA A 706 9.98 -24.32 7.96
C ALA A 706 9.09 -25.58 7.99
N LEU A 707 9.09 -26.36 6.90
CA LEU A 707 8.35 -27.62 6.82
C LEU A 707 8.91 -28.66 7.80
N GLU A 708 10.24 -28.80 7.86
CA GLU A 708 10.89 -29.70 8.82
C GLU A 708 10.59 -29.30 10.28
N ALA A 709 10.50 -28.01 10.57
CA ALA A 709 10.13 -27.53 11.91
C ALA A 709 8.70 -27.93 12.27
N ALA A 710 7.77 -27.82 11.33
CA ALA A 710 6.39 -28.28 11.52
C ALA A 710 6.30 -29.80 11.72
N GLU A 711 7.01 -30.58 10.92
CA GLU A 711 7.09 -32.04 11.08
C GLU A 711 7.61 -32.43 12.47
N ARG A 712 8.75 -31.86 12.90
CA ARG A 712 9.33 -32.12 14.23
C ARG A 712 8.39 -31.77 15.37
N ALA A 713 7.68 -30.64 15.27
CA ALA A 713 6.73 -30.22 16.31
C ALA A 713 5.59 -31.24 16.48
N THR A 714 5.07 -31.79 15.39
CA THR A 714 3.97 -32.78 15.44
C THR A 714 4.42 -34.20 15.81
N GLN A 715 5.68 -34.56 15.59
CA GLN A 715 6.23 -35.85 16.04
C GLN A 715 6.35 -35.90 17.57
N GLY A 716 6.66 -34.78 18.24
CA GLY A 716 6.78 -34.69 19.69
C GLY A 716 5.47 -34.89 20.47
N GLU A 717 4.30 -34.63 19.85
CA GLU A 717 2.99 -34.94 20.46
C GLU A 717 2.63 -36.43 20.35
N GLY A 718 3.08 -37.10 19.29
CA GLY A 718 2.81 -38.53 19.08
C GLY A 718 3.55 -39.44 20.06
N GLU A 719 4.73 -39.05 20.53
CA GLU A 719 5.53 -39.83 21.49
C GLU A 719 5.13 -39.57 22.96
N ALA A 720 4.52 -38.43 23.28
CA ALA A 720 4.05 -38.09 24.63
C ALA A 720 2.66 -38.64 24.97
N GLY A 721 1.95 -39.21 23.98
CA GLY A 721 0.60 -39.77 24.10
C GLY A 721 0.52 -41.30 24.09
N ILE A 722 1.65 -42.02 24.18
CA ILE A 722 1.72 -43.49 24.25
C ILE A 722 2.05 -43.96 25.67
#